data_AF-A0A2H6KK41-F1
#
_entry.id   AF-A0A2H6KK41-F1
#
_cell.length_a   1.000
_cell.length_b   1.000
_cell.length_c   1.000
_cell.angle_alpha   90.00
_cell.angle_beta   90.00
_cell.angle_gamma   90.00
#
_symmetry.space_group_name_H-M   'P 1'
#
loop_
_entity.id
_entity.type
_entity.pdbx_description
1 polymer ?
#
loop_
_entity_poly.entity_id
_entity_poly.type
_entity_poly.pdbx_seq_one_letter_code
_entity_poly.pdbx_strand_id
1 'polypeptide(L)'
;MRNSGDPKTRLQNVLSQIANHNGSSTLPSLLQRSAQSDIQNAVSQAQSICTQLGIQIQAQNPDQLGGHSYGWQPWKPQPLRTGYGPYSHSTTPAPTLETLLNKFEADVKEQLSKLTTNVGKTPGDNNSVHAQLDAVKNNVDGLSSKLHQATQESSDSPAQAVDNAITQVTVTLDAQLKDGGDKVNLKDTDPSVFQRYKKQVKQDSLTAADSDVNNLEGALPEKIKGIRTQVETDFQAVNAATKNKKEFATLSEAITSNLKSLTDTVSQVGQKINAKLTELKSKIGKKEHGKSATDNTLQKIHENLEKLLNNELNTAIQNTDNLLKSEVSKYQQQCIQSLESHVDSEVKEAIEKLTAQANKNYVTSIKEMLNAFADRVQKELKPLPTAIDTDRKEGFKGFMRTMQGVISNNETSSVHINLLSSLASESTDTAEQKAQLFKTLYKIQGIRRATKRYLDTEIKRLYKDINAKKNPPVIIKDTDKHPYADALDAVQSKLNTLLDELHNSNHFTHSLTFNLGNLSSALHSLVPTNFEGPCNTLLDVLKTGLTGMHAELKKAYVSVYDDAKIDWADEKNPEKEKCAKILVTIMETVRYQLNRLQNGCKSDKNKNAQINLSNGLGKFLKSIGFGVSEQGKHNGELQDKEK
;
A
#
# COMPACT_ATOMS: atom_id res chain seq x y z
N MET A 1 6.86 -105.19 -7.77
CA MET A 1 5.79 -105.01 -8.79
C MET A 1 4.75 -104.03 -8.26
N ARG A 2 3.96 -103.42 -9.15
CA ARG A 2 2.85 -102.46 -8.89
C ARG A 2 2.01 -102.88 -7.66
N ASN A 3 1.59 -101.98 -6.76
CA ASN A 3 0.67 -100.89 -7.08
C ASN A 3 0.77 -99.69 -6.13
N SER A 4 0.78 -98.50 -6.70
CA SER A 4 0.51 -97.23 -6.02
C SER A 4 -1.01 -97.10 -5.76
N GLY A 5 -1.45 -97.42 -4.54
CA GLY A 5 -2.78 -97.06 -4.05
C GLY A 5 -2.72 -95.74 -3.29
N ASP A 6 -3.52 -94.76 -3.72
CA ASP A 6 -3.71 -93.46 -3.04
C ASP A 6 -3.91 -93.67 -1.52
N PRO A 7 -3.16 -92.97 -0.64
CA PRO A 7 -3.37 -93.01 0.81
C PRO A 7 -4.84 -92.82 1.23
N LYS A 8 -5.59 -91.99 0.49
CA LYS A 8 -7.04 -91.77 0.70
C LYS A 8 -7.85 -93.06 0.56
N THR A 9 -7.53 -93.91 -0.42
CA THR A 9 -8.20 -95.18 -0.67
C THR A 9 -7.86 -96.24 0.38
N ARG A 10 -6.63 -96.22 0.93
CA ARG A 10 -6.27 -97.09 2.07
C ARG A 10 -7.03 -96.69 3.34
N LEU A 11 -7.12 -95.39 3.62
CA LEU A 11 -7.90 -94.85 4.75
C LEU A 11 -9.40 -95.15 4.60
N GLN A 12 -9.96 -95.00 3.41
CA GLN A 12 -11.36 -95.35 3.16
C GLN A 12 -11.62 -96.86 3.33
N ASN A 13 -10.72 -97.75 2.90
CA ASN A 13 -10.89 -99.19 3.11
C ASN A 13 -10.84 -99.57 4.60
N VAL A 14 -9.95 -98.99 5.39
CA VAL A 14 -9.91 -99.23 6.85
C VAL A 14 -11.17 -98.69 7.54
N LEU A 15 -11.62 -97.48 7.19
CA LEU A 15 -12.86 -96.91 7.72
C LEU A 15 -14.10 -97.73 7.30
N SER A 16 -14.11 -98.29 6.08
CA SER A 16 -15.21 -99.14 5.60
C SER A 16 -15.23 -100.53 6.26
N GLN A 17 -14.07 -101.06 6.65
CA GLN A 17 -13.98 -102.30 7.43
C GLN A 17 -14.44 -102.10 8.89
N ILE A 18 -14.17 -100.93 9.48
CA ILE A 18 -14.63 -100.58 10.83
C ILE A 18 -16.16 -100.34 10.86
N ALA A 19 -16.75 -99.86 9.76
CA ALA A 19 -18.19 -99.59 9.66
C ALA A 19 -19.08 -100.86 9.55
N ASN A 20 -18.52 -102.03 9.23
CA ASN A 20 -19.29 -103.24 8.89
C ASN A 20 -19.44 -104.27 10.04
N HIS A 21 -19.00 -103.97 11.26
CA HIS A 21 -19.28 -104.81 12.44
C HIS A 21 -20.30 -104.13 13.37
N ASN A 22 -21.57 -104.52 13.24
CA ASN A 22 -22.65 -104.08 14.11
C ASN A 22 -22.60 -104.79 15.48
N GLY A 23 -22.42 -104.03 16.56
CA GLY A 23 -22.47 -104.57 17.93
C GLY A 23 -22.09 -103.58 19.03
N SER A 24 -23.03 -102.69 19.40
CA SER A 24 -22.91 -101.67 20.47
C SER A 24 -22.01 -100.46 20.16
N SER A 25 -22.57 -99.25 20.32
CA SER A 25 -22.18 -98.04 19.57
C SER A 25 -21.49 -96.93 20.38
N THR A 26 -20.91 -97.24 21.54
CA THR A 26 -20.36 -96.20 22.46
C THR A 26 -18.83 -96.09 22.49
N LEU A 27 -18.07 -97.16 22.26
CA LEU A 27 -16.59 -97.12 22.31
C LEU A 27 -15.92 -96.54 21.04
N PRO A 28 -16.34 -96.89 19.80
CA PRO A 28 -15.67 -96.40 18.58
C PRO A 28 -15.72 -94.88 18.41
N SER A 29 -16.82 -94.24 18.82
CA SER A 29 -17.05 -92.80 18.58
C SER A 29 -16.25 -91.85 19.48
N LEU A 30 -15.59 -92.37 20.53
CA LEU A 30 -14.68 -91.62 21.38
C LEU A 30 -13.24 -91.71 20.86
N LEU A 31 -12.77 -92.93 20.56
CA LEU A 31 -11.48 -93.17 19.90
C LEU A 31 -11.36 -92.41 18.56
N GLN A 32 -12.42 -92.44 17.75
CA GLN A 32 -12.45 -91.74 16.47
C GLN A 32 -12.44 -90.20 16.63
N ARG A 33 -13.01 -89.65 17.73
CA ARG A 33 -12.99 -88.19 17.97
C ARG A 33 -11.66 -87.67 18.51
N SER A 34 -11.01 -88.39 19.42
CA SER A 34 -9.66 -88.03 19.89
C SER A 34 -8.65 -88.12 18.74
N ALA A 35 -8.61 -89.23 18.01
CA ALA A 35 -7.69 -89.40 16.89
C ALA A 35 -7.87 -88.30 15.82
N GLN A 36 -9.11 -87.90 15.52
CA GLN A 36 -9.37 -86.81 14.56
C GLN A 36 -8.87 -85.44 15.06
N SER A 37 -9.02 -85.14 16.35
CA SER A 37 -8.55 -83.89 16.98
C SER A 37 -7.03 -83.77 16.94
N ASP A 38 -6.33 -84.83 17.36
CA ASP A 38 -4.88 -84.77 17.57
C ASP A 38 -4.13 -84.79 16.23
N ILE A 39 -4.67 -85.50 15.22
CA ILE A 39 -4.17 -85.43 13.83
C ILE A 39 -4.37 -84.04 13.22
N GLN A 40 -5.50 -83.36 13.47
CA GLN A 40 -5.72 -82.00 12.97
C GLN A 40 -4.76 -80.98 13.58
N ASN A 41 -4.51 -81.07 14.90
CA ASN A 41 -3.52 -80.22 15.57
C ASN A 41 -2.09 -80.45 15.04
N ALA A 42 -1.68 -81.70 14.82
CA ALA A 42 -0.37 -82.02 14.24
C ALA A 42 -0.21 -81.47 12.81
N VAL A 43 -1.26 -81.55 11.98
CA VAL A 43 -1.27 -80.98 10.62
C VAL A 43 -1.17 -79.44 10.66
N SER A 44 -1.90 -78.77 11.56
CA SER A 44 -1.83 -77.31 11.70
C SER A 44 -0.44 -76.82 12.16
N GLN A 45 0.21 -77.55 13.07
CA GLN A 45 1.59 -77.22 13.50
C GLN A 45 2.61 -77.45 12.36
N ALA A 46 2.49 -78.55 11.61
CA ALA A 46 3.34 -78.80 10.45
C ALA A 46 3.18 -77.71 9.36
N GLN A 47 1.96 -77.23 9.11
CA GLN A 47 1.72 -76.14 8.17
C GLN A 47 2.37 -74.82 8.62
N SER A 48 2.28 -74.46 9.90
CA SER A 48 2.95 -73.27 10.46
C SER A 48 4.47 -73.32 10.30
N ILE A 49 5.07 -74.49 10.51
CA ILE A 49 6.52 -74.72 10.32
C ILE A 49 6.92 -74.60 8.84
N CYS A 50 6.12 -75.16 7.92
CA CYS A 50 6.35 -74.99 6.48
C CYS A 50 6.29 -73.52 6.04
N THR A 51 5.38 -72.70 6.61
CA THR A 51 5.32 -71.26 6.32
C THR A 51 6.55 -70.51 6.84
N GLN A 52 7.03 -70.83 8.05
CA GLN A 52 8.26 -70.25 8.61
C GLN A 52 9.51 -70.62 7.80
N LEU A 53 9.63 -71.88 7.36
CA LEU A 53 10.70 -72.33 6.46
C LEU A 53 10.64 -71.62 5.09
N GLY A 54 9.44 -71.42 4.53
CA GLY A 54 9.26 -70.65 3.30
C GLY A 54 9.81 -69.23 3.41
N ILE A 55 9.49 -68.54 4.52
CA ILE A 55 9.99 -67.18 4.80
C ILE A 55 11.52 -67.15 4.94
N GLN A 56 12.13 -68.15 5.58
CA GLN A 56 13.60 -68.22 5.70
C GLN A 56 14.30 -68.55 4.37
N ILE A 57 13.74 -69.45 3.55
CA ILE A 57 14.26 -69.75 2.20
C ILE A 57 14.20 -68.48 1.33
N GLN A 58 13.13 -67.70 1.44
CA GLN A 58 12.95 -66.46 0.70
C GLN A 58 13.88 -65.33 1.18
N ALA A 59 14.35 -65.39 2.43
CA ALA A 59 15.40 -64.52 2.97
C ALA A 59 16.84 -64.99 2.67
N GLN A 60 17.03 -66.19 2.08
CA GLN A 60 18.33 -66.78 1.77
C GLN A 60 18.63 -66.89 0.26
N ASN A 61 17.78 -66.34 -0.62
CA ASN A 61 18.06 -66.21 -2.05
C ASN A 61 18.45 -64.76 -2.43
N PRO A 62 19.74 -64.40 -2.41
CA PRO A 62 20.24 -63.23 -3.11
C PRO A 62 20.30 -63.47 -4.64
N ASP A 63 20.15 -62.39 -5.39
CA ASP A 63 20.47 -62.21 -6.82
C ASP A 63 19.71 -63.01 -7.90
N GLN A 64 18.76 -62.31 -8.56
CA GLN A 64 18.55 -62.40 -10.01
C GLN A 64 18.20 -61.02 -10.61
N LEU A 65 18.64 -60.63 -11.81
CA LEU A 65 19.99 -60.64 -12.40
C LEU A 65 20.04 -59.74 -13.66
N GLY A 66 21.21 -59.17 -13.95
CA GLY A 66 21.51 -58.30 -15.11
C GLY A 66 21.66 -56.83 -14.68
N GLY A 67 22.83 -56.19 -14.70
CA GLY A 67 24.09 -56.37 -15.45
C GLY A 67 24.48 -54.96 -15.96
N HIS A 68 25.71 -54.43 -15.93
CA HIS A 68 27.06 -55.03 -15.78
C HIS A 68 28.05 -54.05 -15.08
N SER A 69 29.12 -54.61 -14.48
CA SER A 69 30.54 -54.13 -14.42
C SER A 69 30.86 -52.61 -14.47
N TYR A 70 31.69 -51.98 -13.61
CA TYR A 70 32.78 -52.38 -12.69
C TYR A 70 32.82 -51.38 -11.48
N GLY A 71 33.60 -51.48 -10.40
CA GLY A 71 34.53 -52.52 -9.89
C GLY A 71 35.45 -51.99 -8.75
N TRP A 72 36.09 -52.89 -7.99
CA TRP A 72 37.09 -52.72 -6.91
C TRP A 72 36.71 -52.01 -5.58
N GLN A 73 36.97 -52.74 -4.49
CA GLN A 73 36.82 -52.41 -3.05
C GLN A 73 38.22 -52.11 -2.41
N PRO A 74 38.46 -52.13 -1.05
CA PRO A 74 37.68 -51.74 0.14
C PRO A 74 38.42 -50.85 1.19
N TRP A 75 37.64 -50.18 2.06
CA TRP A 75 37.81 -49.96 3.53
C TRP A 75 39.18 -49.75 4.23
N LYS A 76 39.22 -48.77 5.15
CA LYS A 76 39.71 -48.93 6.56
C LYS A 76 38.97 -48.00 7.56
N PRO A 77 38.97 -48.29 8.88
CA PRO A 77 37.83 -47.96 9.76
C PRO A 77 38.11 -47.11 11.04
N GLN A 78 37.00 -46.70 11.71
CA GLN A 78 36.87 -46.44 13.17
C GLN A 78 37.59 -45.19 13.78
N PRO A 79 37.30 -44.76 15.05
CA PRO A 79 36.15 -45.08 15.94
C PRO A 79 35.53 -43.90 16.78
N LEU A 80 34.43 -44.21 17.49
CA LEU A 80 33.99 -43.70 18.83
C LEU A 80 33.63 -42.22 19.08
N ARG A 81 32.37 -42.00 19.54
CA ARG A 81 32.10 -41.29 20.82
C ARG A 81 30.80 -41.77 21.50
N THR A 82 30.83 -41.81 22.83
CA THR A 82 29.77 -42.17 23.80
C THR A 82 28.74 -41.03 24.00
N GLY A 83 27.57 -41.20 24.64
CA GLY A 83 26.98 -42.33 25.37
C GLY A 83 25.60 -41.96 25.99
N TYR A 84 25.22 -42.60 27.10
CA TYR A 84 23.92 -42.59 27.81
C TYR A 84 22.85 -43.59 27.31
N GLY A 85 22.60 -44.61 28.14
CA GLY A 85 21.34 -45.37 28.18
C GLY A 85 20.58 -45.06 29.50
N PRO A 86 19.64 -45.89 29.98
CA PRO A 86 19.26 -47.21 29.45
C PRO A 86 17.74 -47.42 29.25
N TYR A 87 17.36 -48.19 28.21
CA TYR A 87 16.14 -49.00 28.24
C TYR A 87 16.43 -50.39 27.64
N SER A 88 15.88 -51.42 28.28
CA SER A 88 16.25 -52.82 28.07
C SER A 88 15.54 -53.44 26.86
N HIS A 89 16.29 -53.89 25.86
CA HIS A 89 15.83 -54.85 24.86
C HIS A 89 16.77 -56.07 24.84
N SER A 90 16.25 -57.22 25.29
CA SER A 90 16.96 -58.49 25.24
C SER A 90 16.91 -59.04 23.82
N THR A 91 18.04 -59.00 23.11
CA THR A 91 18.20 -59.64 21.80
C THR A 91 18.61 -61.09 21.97
N THR A 92 17.65 -62.02 22.02
CA THR A 92 17.92 -63.45 21.85
C THR A 92 18.28 -63.72 20.39
N PRO A 93 19.42 -64.37 20.07
CA PRO A 93 19.75 -64.76 18.70
C PRO A 93 18.69 -65.69 18.10
N ALA A 94 18.42 -65.56 16.81
CA ALA A 94 17.53 -66.49 16.11
C ALA A 94 18.14 -67.92 16.14
N PRO A 95 17.35 -68.97 16.43
CA PRO A 95 17.86 -70.33 16.48
C PRO A 95 18.37 -70.80 15.11
N THR A 96 19.46 -71.56 15.11
CA THR A 96 20.05 -72.11 13.88
C THR A 96 19.15 -73.18 13.25
N LEU A 97 19.35 -73.47 11.96
CA LEU A 97 18.64 -74.54 11.25
C LEU A 97 18.76 -75.89 11.99
N GLU A 98 19.93 -76.18 12.55
CA GLU A 98 20.21 -77.36 13.39
C GLU A 98 19.41 -77.34 14.69
N THR A 99 19.27 -76.18 15.34
CA THR A 99 18.43 -76.03 16.55
C THR A 99 16.95 -76.29 16.24
N LEU A 100 16.46 -75.84 15.09
CA LEU A 100 15.08 -76.06 14.64
C LEU A 100 14.83 -77.50 14.23
N LEU A 101 15.79 -78.15 13.55
CA LEU A 101 15.68 -79.56 13.15
C LEU A 101 15.68 -80.49 14.38
N ASN A 102 16.56 -80.24 15.34
CA ASN A 102 16.61 -80.96 16.62
C ASN A 102 15.31 -80.76 17.42
N LYS A 103 14.71 -79.56 17.37
CA LYS A 103 13.41 -79.31 18.01
C LYS A 103 12.26 -80.04 17.32
N PHE A 104 12.25 -80.09 15.98
CA PHE A 104 11.27 -80.88 15.23
C PHE A 104 11.39 -82.39 15.56
N GLU A 105 12.61 -82.92 15.63
CA GLU A 105 12.83 -84.33 15.99
C GLU A 105 12.40 -84.63 17.44
N ALA A 106 12.66 -83.71 18.38
CA ALA A 106 12.19 -83.82 19.76
C ALA A 106 10.65 -83.81 19.87
N ASP A 107 10.00 -82.83 19.23
CA ASP A 107 8.54 -82.69 19.26
C ASP A 107 7.85 -83.90 18.57
N VAL A 108 8.41 -84.44 17.47
CA VAL A 108 7.93 -85.69 16.82
C VAL A 108 8.11 -86.91 17.73
N LYS A 109 9.26 -87.05 18.40
CA LYS A 109 9.50 -88.13 19.38
C LYS A 109 8.56 -88.04 20.58
N GLU A 110 8.24 -86.84 21.05
CA GLU A 110 7.29 -86.64 22.15
C GLU A 110 5.86 -87.02 21.76
N GLN A 111 5.41 -86.69 20.55
CA GLN A 111 4.07 -87.09 20.07
C GLN A 111 3.99 -88.60 19.78
N LEU A 112 5.06 -89.21 19.25
CA LEU A 112 5.12 -90.66 19.05
C LEU A 112 5.16 -91.43 20.38
N SER A 113 5.80 -90.86 21.41
CA SER A 113 5.75 -91.33 22.79
C SER A 113 4.32 -91.34 23.33
N LYS A 114 3.61 -90.20 23.23
CA LYS A 114 2.20 -90.05 23.68
C LYS A 114 1.25 -91.03 22.97
N LEU A 115 1.45 -91.29 21.69
CA LEU A 115 0.67 -92.29 20.95
C LEU A 115 0.92 -93.72 21.46
N THR A 116 2.15 -94.00 21.91
CA THR A 116 2.54 -95.33 22.41
C THR A 116 2.01 -95.60 23.82
N THR A 117 1.96 -94.60 24.71
CA THR A 117 1.38 -94.75 26.07
C THR A 117 -0.13 -94.97 26.07
N ASN A 118 -0.88 -94.39 25.12
CA ASN A 118 -2.34 -94.52 25.10
C ASN A 118 -2.86 -95.91 24.64
N VAL A 119 -2.00 -96.76 24.04
CA VAL A 119 -2.38 -98.14 23.68
C VAL A 119 -2.12 -99.12 24.83
N GLY A 120 -1.09 -98.86 25.65
CA GLY A 120 -0.61 -99.75 26.71
C GLY A 120 0.18 -100.95 26.17
N LYS A 121 1.08 -101.50 27.00
CA LYS A 121 1.83 -102.72 26.69
C LYS A 121 1.80 -103.77 27.80
N THR A 122 1.25 -103.42 28.97
CA THR A 122 1.12 -104.33 30.11
C THR A 122 -0.23 -104.17 30.82
N PRO A 123 -0.68 -105.15 31.62
CA PRO A 123 -1.92 -105.04 32.40
C PRO A 123 -1.95 -103.91 33.44
N GLY A 124 -0.80 -103.33 33.80
CA GLY A 124 -0.69 -102.27 34.82
C GLY A 124 -0.95 -100.85 34.31
N ASP A 125 -1.13 -100.65 33.00
CA ASP A 125 -1.27 -99.34 32.38
C ASP A 125 -2.71 -98.81 32.55
N ASN A 126 -2.95 -98.00 33.59
CA ASN A 126 -4.28 -97.43 33.92
C ASN A 126 -4.94 -96.71 32.72
N ASN A 127 -6.22 -97.01 32.49
CA ASN A 127 -7.04 -96.52 31.36
C ASN A 127 -6.52 -96.85 29.94
N SER A 128 -5.58 -97.78 29.79
CA SER A 128 -5.17 -98.29 28.48
C SER A 128 -6.18 -99.25 27.84
N VAL A 129 -6.10 -99.42 26.52
CA VAL A 129 -6.88 -100.43 25.78
C VAL A 129 -6.52 -101.86 26.23
N HIS A 130 -5.26 -102.09 26.63
CA HIS A 130 -4.80 -103.39 27.11
C HIS A 130 -5.47 -103.79 28.44
N ALA A 131 -5.56 -102.86 29.40
CA ALA A 131 -6.19 -103.11 30.71
C ALA A 131 -7.69 -103.45 30.61
N GLN A 132 -8.40 -102.84 29.65
CA GLN A 132 -9.83 -103.15 29.42
C GLN A 132 -10.03 -104.55 28.82
N LEU A 133 -9.10 -105.03 28.00
CA LEU A 133 -9.18 -106.37 27.40
C LEU A 133 -8.90 -107.49 28.42
N ASP A 134 -7.95 -107.25 29.34
CA ASP A 134 -7.58 -108.22 30.38
C ASP A 134 -8.66 -108.36 31.48
N ALA A 135 -9.40 -107.28 31.78
CA ALA A 135 -10.59 -107.32 32.64
C ALA A 135 -11.71 -108.21 32.07
N VAL A 136 -11.87 -108.26 30.74
CA VAL A 136 -12.83 -109.16 30.08
C VAL A 136 -12.38 -110.62 30.19
N LYS A 137 -11.08 -110.90 30.02
CA LYS A 137 -10.51 -112.25 30.16
C LYS A 137 -10.76 -112.83 31.56
N ASN A 138 -10.46 -112.08 32.62
CA ASN A 138 -10.61 -112.56 34.00
C ASN A 138 -12.07 -112.94 34.36
N ASN A 139 -13.06 -112.23 33.81
CA ASN A 139 -14.48 -112.56 34.02
C ASN A 139 -14.92 -113.86 33.32
N VAL A 140 -14.30 -114.21 32.19
CA VAL A 140 -14.56 -115.48 31.48
C VAL A 140 -13.92 -116.66 32.20
N ASP A 141 -12.68 -116.51 32.66
CA ASP A 141 -11.98 -117.56 33.42
C ASP A 141 -12.68 -117.85 34.77
N GLY A 142 -13.23 -116.82 35.43
CA GLY A 142 -14.01 -116.95 36.67
C GLY A 142 -15.40 -117.60 36.51
N LEU A 143 -15.97 -117.62 35.30
CA LEU A 143 -17.19 -118.37 35.00
C LEU A 143 -16.91 -119.86 34.80
N SER A 144 -15.74 -120.19 34.23
CA SER A 144 -15.29 -121.56 34.00
C SER A 144 -15.06 -122.35 35.31
N SER A 145 -14.42 -121.73 36.31
CA SER A 145 -14.12 -122.40 37.58
C SER A 145 -15.37 -122.74 38.41
N LYS A 146 -16.39 -121.88 38.41
CA LYS A 146 -17.66 -122.11 39.11
C LYS A 146 -18.50 -123.22 38.49
N LEU A 147 -18.36 -123.47 37.18
CA LEU A 147 -19.04 -124.57 36.51
C LEU A 147 -18.41 -125.93 36.86
N HIS A 148 -17.10 -125.97 37.15
CA HIS A 148 -16.37 -127.18 37.53
C HIS A 148 -16.63 -127.63 38.98
N GLN A 149 -16.97 -126.71 39.90
CA GLN A 149 -17.29 -127.06 41.30
C GLN A 149 -18.69 -127.65 41.50
N ALA A 150 -19.60 -127.50 40.53
CA ALA A 150 -20.99 -127.95 40.66
C ALA A 150 -21.25 -129.38 40.14
N THR A 151 -20.24 -130.08 39.61
CA THR A 151 -20.42 -131.27 38.77
C THR A 151 -19.42 -132.41 39.03
N GLN A 152 -19.08 -132.71 40.29
CA GLN A 152 -18.37 -133.95 40.63
C GLN A 152 -19.06 -134.73 41.76
N GLU A 153 -19.05 -136.06 41.62
CA GLU A 153 -19.94 -137.02 42.28
C GLU A 153 -19.26 -137.74 43.47
N SER A 154 -20.01 -138.07 44.53
CA SER A 154 -19.94 -139.39 45.22
C SER A 154 -20.98 -139.58 46.35
N SER A 155 -21.82 -140.61 46.19
CA SER A 155 -22.48 -141.52 47.17
C SER A 155 -23.01 -141.06 48.56
N ASP A 156 -24.27 -141.51 48.82
CA ASP A 156 -25.03 -141.69 50.07
C ASP A 156 -25.76 -140.47 50.70
N SER A 157 -27.10 -140.58 50.86
CA SER A 157 -27.98 -139.45 51.27
C SER A 157 -29.29 -139.87 52.01
N PRO A 158 -29.85 -139.06 52.95
CA PRO A 158 -30.79 -139.51 53.99
C PRO A 158 -32.30 -139.50 53.65
N ALA A 159 -32.70 -139.55 52.38
CA ALA A 159 -34.09 -139.31 51.97
C ALA A 159 -35.12 -140.34 52.51
N GLN A 160 -34.70 -141.56 52.83
CA GLN A 160 -35.60 -142.70 53.09
C GLN A 160 -36.24 -142.72 54.49
N ALA A 161 -35.85 -141.81 55.40
CA ALA A 161 -36.30 -141.82 56.80
C ALA A 161 -37.59 -141.00 57.06
N VAL A 162 -37.96 -140.09 56.15
CA VAL A 162 -39.03 -139.10 56.40
C VAL A 162 -40.44 -139.66 56.20
N ASP A 163 -40.64 -140.52 55.19
CA ASP A 163 -41.98 -140.99 54.79
C ASP A 163 -42.73 -141.77 55.90
N ASN A 164 -42.00 -142.43 56.81
CA ASN A 164 -42.61 -143.22 57.88
C ASN A 164 -43.32 -142.38 58.96
N ALA A 165 -43.01 -141.08 59.10
CA ALA A 165 -43.54 -140.26 60.18
C ALA A 165 -44.95 -139.68 59.90
N ILE A 166 -45.29 -139.47 58.63
CA ILE A 166 -46.50 -138.72 58.22
C ILE A 166 -47.79 -139.49 58.57
N THR A 167 -47.75 -140.82 58.53
CA THR A 167 -48.92 -141.71 58.64
C THR A 167 -49.64 -141.65 60.00
N GLN A 168 -48.99 -141.28 61.10
CA GLN A 168 -49.63 -141.28 62.42
C GLN A 168 -50.55 -140.07 62.71
N VAL A 169 -50.29 -138.91 62.09
CA VAL A 169 -51.01 -137.65 62.43
C VAL A 169 -52.48 -137.70 62.03
N THR A 170 -52.78 -138.28 60.86
CA THR A 170 -54.13 -138.32 60.28
C THR A 170 -55.17 -138.95 61.21
N VAL A 171 -54.79 -140.01 61.93
CA VAL A 171 -55.71 -140.82 62.75
C VAL A 171 -56.32 -140.03 63.93
N THR A 172 -55.66 -138.97 64.42
CA THR A 172 -56.15 -138.23 65.60
C THR A 172 -57.18 -137.14 65.25
N LEU A 173 -57.13 -136.58 64.03
CA LEU A 173 -58.01 -135.48 63.60
C LEU A 173 -59.46 -135.93 63.38
N ASP A 174 -59.65 -137.08 62.72
CA ASP A 174 -60.98 -137.64 62.40
C ASP A 174 -61.81 -137.98 63.65
N ALA A 175 -61.19 -138.12 64.82
CA ALA A 175 -61.88 -138.42 66.07
C ALA A 175 -62.55 -137.20 66.74
N GLN A 176 -62.08 -135.98 66.49
CA GLN A 176 -62.56 -134.75 67.17
C GLN A 176 -63.48 -133.88 66.32
N LEU A 177 -63.38 -133.98 64.99
CA LEU A 177 -64.19 -133.23 64.04
C LEU A 177 -65.01 -134.23 63.21
N LYS A 178 -66.26 -134.48 63.64
CA LYS A 178 -67.09 -135.59 63.11
C LYS A 178 -67.46 -135.48 61.63
N ASP A 179 -67.32 -134.31 61.03
CA ASP A 179 -67.54 -134.07 59.60
C ASP A 179 -66.34 -133.26 59.04
N GLY A 180 -65.55 -133.88 58.16
CA GLY A 180 -64.38 -133.28 57.53
C GLY A 180 -64.72 -132.35 56.37
N GLY A 181 -65.15 -131.12 56.67
CA GLY A 181 -65.44 -130.09 55.66
C GLY A 181 -65.18 -128.64 56.15
N ASP A 182 -65.08 -127.70 55.21
CA ASP A 182 -64.54 -126.33 55.39
C ASP A 182 -65.29 -125.39 56.37
N LYS A 183 -66.31 -125.87 57.09
CA LYS A 183 -67.12 -125.03 58.00
C LYS A 183 -67.47 -125.77 59.30
N VAL A 184 -67.08 -125.19 60.43
CA VAL A 184 -67.42 -125.69 61.77
C VAL A 184 -68.76 -125.10 62.22
N ASN A 185 -69.74 -125.95 62.50
CA ASN A 185 -71.04 -125.52 63.02
C ASN A 185 -70.96 -125.22 64.53
N LEU A 186 -70.79 -123.94 64.88
CA LEU A 186 -70.69 -123.46 66.26
C LEU A 186 -72.00 -123.52 67.07
N LYS A 187 -73.15 -123.70 66.40
CA LYS A 187 -74.46 -123.74 67.04
C LYS A 187 -74.70 -125.09 67.72
N ASP A 188 -74.38 -126.17 67.01
CA ASP A 188 -74.73 -127.55 67.40
C ASP A 188 -73.53 -128.32 67.99
N THR A 189 -72.34 -127.71 68.07
CA THR A 189 -71.20 -128.22 68.86
C THR A 189 -71.44 -128.15 70.37
N ASP A 190 -70.91 -129.14 71.10
CA ASP A 190 -70.99 -129.29 72.56
C ASP A 190 -70.65 -127.99 73.33
N PRO A 191 -71.32 -127.68 74.46
CA PRO A 191 -71.09 -126.46 75.24
C PRO A 191 -69.66 -126.25 75.77
N SER A 192 -68.81 -127.27 75.79
CA SER A 192 -67.37 -127.14 76.10
C SER A 192 -66.56 -126.49 74.97
N VAL A 193 -67.05 -126.54 73.74
CA VAL A 193 -66.34 -126.05 72.54
C VAL A 193 -66.62 -124.56 72.30
N PHE A 194 -65.57 -123.77 72.04
CA PHE A 194 -65.60 -122.32 71.74
C PHE A 194 -66.23 -121.38 72.82
N GLN A 195 -66.23 -121.77 74.10
CA GLN A 195 -66.84 -121.00 75.21
C GLN A 195 -66.46 -119.51 75.29
N ARG A 196 -65.21 -119.14 74.98
CA ARG A 196 -64.76 -117.73 75.06
C ARG A 196 -65.45 -116.82 74.04
N TYR A 197 -65.71 -117.33 72.84
CA TYR A 197 -66.37 -116.57 71.77
C TYR A 197 -67.84 -116.32 72.09
N LYS A 198 -68.54 -117.38 72.55
CA LYS A 198 -69.97 -117.33 72.92
C LYS A 198 -70.31 -116.34 74.05
N LYS A 199 -69.31 -115.80 74.78
CA LYS A 199 -69.48 -114.73 75.79
C LYS A 199 -69.38 -113.29 75.25
N GLN A 200 -68.75 -113.07 74.09
CA GLN A 200 -68.46 -111.72 73.59
C GLN A 200 -69.47 -111.23 72.54
N VAL A 201 -70.04 -112.16 71.78
CA VAL A 201 -71.08 -111.92 70.77
C VAL A 201 -72.30 -112.76 71.14
N LYS A 202 -73.47 -112.12 71.23
CA LYS A 202 -74.73 -112.81 71.53
C LYS A 202 -75.12 -113.66 70.33
N GLN A 203 -75.11 -114.98 70.49
CA GLN A 203 -75.19 -115.91 69.35
C GLN A 203 -76.49 -115.76 68.56
N ASP A 204 -77.59 -115.38 69.21
CA ASP A 204 -78.89 -115.12 68.57
C ASP A 204 -78.85 -113.90 67.61
N SER A 205 -77.92 -112.96 67.82
CA SER A 205 -77.73 -111.80 66.93
C SER A 205 -76.94 -112.13 65.66
N LEU A 206 -76.28 -113.28 65.58
CA LEU A 206 -75.50 -113.69 64.40
C LEU A 206 -76.39 -113.85 63.15
N THR A 207 -77.60 -114.37 63.30
CA THR A 207 -78.57 -114.48 62.19
C THR A 207 -79.18 -113.15 61.77
N ALA A 208 -79.14 -112.11 62.61
CA ALA A 208 -79.60 -110.76 62.26
C ALA A 208 -78.47 -109.91 61.61
N ALA A 209 -77.21 -110.28 61.84
CA ALA A 209 -76.02 -109.60 61.35
C ALA A 209 -75.81 -109.72 59.82
N ASP A 210 -76.34 -110.79 59.21
CA ASP A 210 -76.25 -111.04 57.76
C ASP A 210 -76.99 -109.97 56.93
N SER A 211 -77.93 -109.23 57.54
CA SER A 211 -78.70 -108.17 56.88
C SER A 211 -78.18 -106.77 57.17
N ASP A 212 -77.75 -106.51 58.41
CA ASP A 212 -77.03 -105.28 58.81
C ASP A 212 -76.13 -105.58 60.01
N VAL A 213 -74.84 -105.27 59.86
CA VAL A 213 -73.82 -105.40 60.92
C VAL A 213 -74.14 -104.55 62.16
N ASN A 214 -74.93 -103.49 62.04
CA ASN A 214 -75.38 -102.68 63.17
C ASN A 214 -76.26 -103.47 64.16
N ASN A 215 -76.89 -104.56 63.72
CA ASN A 215 -77.77 -105.41 64.53
C ASN A 215 -77.01 -106.45 65.39
N LEU A 216 -75.67 -106.52 65.30
CA LEU A 216 -74.87 -107.36 66.19
C LEU A 216 -74.96 -106.86 67.63
N GLU A 217 -75.31 -107.77 68.55
CA GLU A 217 -75.39 -107.49 69.98
C GLU A 217 -74.23 -108.16 70.75
N GLY A 218 -73.66 -107.42 71.70
CA GLY A 218 -72.60 -107.89 72.59
C GLY A 218 -71.67 -106.76 73.04
N ALA A 219 -70.70 -107.10 73.87
CA ALA A 219 -69.73 -106.11 74.36
C ALA A 219 -68.80 -105.59 73.24
N LEU A 220 -68.49 -106.44 72.25
CA LEU A 220 -67.60 -106.10 71.14
C LEU A 220 -68.26 -105.19 70.07
N PRO A 221 -69.47 -105.47 69.54
CA PRO A 221 -70.14 -104.60 68.57
C PRO A 221 -70.35 -103.16 69.05
N GLU A 222 -70.77 -102.97 70.31
CA GLU A 222 -71.04 -101.63 70.87
C GLU A 222 -69.76 -100.77 70.97
N LYS A 223 -68.61 -101.37 71.28
CA LYS A 223 -67.33 -100.64 71.26
C LYS A 223 -66.92 -100.20 69.85
N ILE A 224 -67.25 -100.98 68.82
CA ILE A 224 -66.98 -100.64 67.42
C ILE A 224 -67.87 -99.46 66.97
N LYS A 225 -69.16 -99.45 67.34
CA LYS A 225 -70.06 -98.31 67.09
C LYS A 225 -69.54 -97.01 67.70
N GLY A 226 -69.08 -97.05 68.95
CA GLY A 226 -68.52 -95.88 69.65
C GLY A 226 -67.29 -95.28 68.97
N ILE A 227 -66.39 -96.12 68.43
CA ILE A 227 -65.20 -95.65 67.68
C ILE A 227 -65.62 -94.87 66.42
N ARG A 228 -66.62 -95.37 65.67
CA ARG A 228 -67.09 -94.74 64.44
C ARG A 228 -67.60 -93.31 64.68
N THR A 229 -68.42 -93.11 65.72
CA THR A 229 -68.99 -91.78 66.05
C THR A 229 -67.91 -90.76 66.40
N GLN A 230 -66.86 -91.18 67.11
CA GLN A 230 -65.74 -90.29 67.46
C GLN A 230 -64.96 -89.86 66.21
N VAL A 231 -64.60 -90.81 65.34
CA VAL A 231 -63.84 -90.53 64.10
C VAL A 231 -64.60 -89.57 63.17
N GLU A 232 -65.92 -89.74 63.02
CA GLU A 232 -66.76 -88.85 62.21
C GLU A 232 -66.75 -87.40 62.76
N THR A 233 -66.79 -87.27 64.09
CA THR A 233 -66.78 -85.96 64.79
C THR A 233 -65.45 -85.26 64.62
N ASP A 234 -64.34 -85.97 64.86
CA ASP A 234 -62.98 -85.42 64.75
C ASP A 234 -62.65 -85.03 63.30
N PHE A 235 -63.09 -85.82 62.31
CA PHE A 235 -62.90 -85.51 60.89
C PHE A 235 -63.61 -84.21 60.48
N GLN A 236 -64.84 -83.97 60.94
CA GLN A 236 -65.55 -82.72 60.64
C GLN A 236 -64.91 -81.50 61.29
N ALA A 237 -64.40 -81.63 62.53
CA ALA A 237 -63.68 -80.56 63.21
C ALA A 237 -62.39 -80.15 62.45
N VAL A 238 -61.60 -81.14 62.01
CA VAL A 238 -60.39 -80.89 61.20
C VAL A 238 -60.74 -80.26 59.85
N ASN A 239 -61.79 -80.74 59.16
CA ASN A 239 -62.21 -80.20 57.87
C ASN A 239 -62.70 -78.74 57.98
N ALA A 240 -63.32 -78.35 59.10
CA ALA A 240 -63.71 -76.96 59.35
C ALA A 240 -62.48 -76.05 59.57
N ALA A 241 -61.47 -76.52 60.31
CA ALA A 241 -60.23 -75.77 60.56
C ALA A 241 -59.35 -75.62 59.31
N THR A 242 -59.37 -76.59 58.39
CA THR A 242 -58.47 -76.64 57.21
C THR A 242 -58.97 -75.82 56.00
N LYS A 243 -59.89 -74.86 56.19
CA LYS A 243 -60.35 -73.94 55.13
C LYS A 243 -59.33 -72.83 54.79
N ASN A 244 -58.11 -73.24 54.46
CA ASN A 244 -56.95 -72.40 54.05
C ASN A 244 -57.15 -71.69 52.69
N LYS A 245 -58.38 -71.36 52.28
CA LYS A 245 -58.69 -70.87 50.93
C LYS A 245 -58.51 -69.35 50.79
N LYS A 246 -58.32 -68.60 51.89
CA LYS A 246 -58.24 -67.13 51.88
C LYS A 246 -56.80 -66.63 51.92
N GLU A 247 -55.98 -67.15 52.82
CA GLU A 247 -54.58 -66.73 53.01
C GLU A 247 -53.73 -67.02 51.76
N PHE A 248 -53.86 -68.22 51.19
CA PHE A 248 -53.16 -68.59 49.95
C PHE A 248 -53.66 -67.80 48.73
N ALA A 249 -54.93 -67.40 48.68
CA ALA A 249 -55.45 -66.53 47.63
C ALA A 249 -54.82 -65.13 47.72
N THR A 250 -54.84 -64.51 48.91
CA THR A 250 -54.21 -63.20 49.15
C THR A 250 -52.71 -63.21 48.88
N LEU A 251 -51.99 -64.27 49.25
CA LEU A 251 -50.57 -64.41 48.95
C LEU A 251 -50.31 -64.54 47.43
N SER A 252 -51.13 -65.34 46.72
CA SER A 252 -51.04 -65.51 45.27
C SER A 252 -51.32 -64.21 44.51
N GLU A 253 -52.34 -63.46 44.92
CA GLU A 253 -52.69 -62.14 44.36
C GLU A 253 -51.56 -61.13 44.60
N ALA A 254 -50.98 -61.08 45.80
CA ALA A 254 -49.87 -60.21 46.13
C ALA A 254 -48.60 -60.55 45.32
N ILE A 255 -48.24 -61.83 45.20
CA ILE A 255 -47.12 -62.29 44.36
C ILE A 255 -47.36 -61.92 42.90
N THR A 256 -48.55 -62.17 42.37
CA THR A 256 -48.92 -61.86 40.97
C THR A 256 -48.83 -60.36 40.69
N SER A 257 -49.34 -59.53 41.60
CA SER A 257 -49.28 -58.06 41.50
C SER A 257 -47.83 -57.54 41.54
N ASN A 258 -47.02 -58.04 42.47
CA ASN A 258 -45.62 -57.63 42.60
C ASN A 258 -44.78 -58.06 41.38
N LEU A 259 -44.96 -59.29 40.88
CA LEU A 259 -44.28 -59.77 39.67
C LEU A 259 -44.70 -59.00 38.42
N LYS A 260 -45.99 -58.64 38.31
CA LYS A 260 -46.47 -57.77 37.23
C LYS A 260 -45.84 -56.37 37.31
N SER A 261 -45.84 -55.74 38.49
CA SER A 261 -45.24 -54.42 38.71
C SER A 261 -43.74 -54.40 38.38
N LEU A 262 -43.00 -55.44 38.79
CA LEU A 262 -41.59 -55.62 38.44
C LEU A 262 -41.40 -55.76 36.93
N THR A 263 -42.21 -56.59 36.26
CA THR A 263 -42.15 -56.83 34.81
C THR A 263 -42.45 -55.55 34.03
N ASP A 264 -43.51 -54.84 34.39
CA ASP A 264 -43.91 -53.58 33.76
C ASP A 264 -42.82 -52.51 33.95
N THR A 265 -42.21 -52.44 35.15
CA THR A 265 -41.09 -51.51 35.44
C THR A 265 -39.84 -51.84 34.61
N VAL A 266 -39.41 -53.10 34.57
CA VAL A 266 -38.26 -53.54 33.77
C VAL A 266 -38.50 -53.29 32.27
N SER A 267 -39.71 -53.55 31.78
CA SER A 267 -40.12 -53.26 30.40
C SER A 267 -40.02 -51.76 30.08
N GLN A 268 -40.57 -50.89 30.91
CA GLN A 268 -40.50 -49.43 30.72
C GLN A 268 -39.06 -48.90 30.74
N VAL A 269 -38.22 -49.39 31.65
CA VAL A 269 -36.80 -49.01 31.72
C VAL A 269 -36.05 -49.52 30.48
N GLY A 270 -36.28 -50.77 30.07
CA GLY A 270 -35.70 -51.34 28.85
C GLY A 270 -36.08 -50.57 27.59
N GLN A 271 -37.35 -50.16 27.45
CA GLN A 271 -37.81 -49.31 26.34
C GLN A 271 -37.13 -47.94 26.34
N LYS A 272 -37.01 -47.28 27.50
CA LYS A 272 -36.30 -45.99 27.63
C LYS A 272 -34.82 -46.09 27.27
N ILE A 273 -34.15 -47.15 27.73
CA ILE A 273 -32.75 -47.44 27.38
C ILE A 273 -32.62 -47.69 25.89
N ASN A 274 -33.47 -48.54 25.30
CA ASN A 274 -33.43 -48.83 23.87
C ASN A 274 -33.67 -47.58 23.00
N ALA A 275 -34.62 -46.72 23.39
CA ALA A 275 -34.85 -45.43 22.73
C ALA A 275 -33.62 -44.52 22.80
N LYS A 276 -32.96 -44.42 23.96
CA LYS A 276 -31.73 -43.62 24.14
C LYS A 276 -30.52 -44.19 23.39
N LEU A 277 -30.36 -45.52 23.36
CA LEU A 277 -29.33 -46.18 22.55
C LEU A 277 -29.58 -46.00 21.05
N THR A 278 -30.84 -46.01 20.61
CA THR A 278 -31.22 -45.73 19.21
C THR A 278 -30.93 -44.27 18.84
N GLU A 279 -31.27 -43.30 19.71
CA GLU A 279 -30.94 -41.89 19.54
C GLU A 279 -29.41 -41.65 19.49
N LEU A 280 -28.65 -42.34 20.35
CA LEU A 280 -27.20 -42.27 20.34
C LEU A 280 -26.64 -42.84 19.02
N LYS A 281 -27.10 -44.02 18.59
CA LYS A 281 -26.68 -44.67 17.34
C LYS A 281 -26.95 -43.78 16.11
N SER A 282 -28.08 -43.08 16.04
CA SER A 282 -28.36 -42.17 14.93
C SER A 282 -27.52 -40.89 14.96
N LYS A 283 -27.19 -40.37 16.15
CA LYS A 283 -26.38 -39.14 16.30
C LYS A 283 -24.86 -39.34 16.19
N ILE A 284 -24.34 -40.52 16.55
CA ILE A 284 -22.88 -40.79 16.61
C ILE A 284 -22.39 -41.94 15.72
N GLY A 285 -23.27 -42.80 15.21
CA GLY A 285 -22.89 -43.94 14.38
C GLY A 285 -22.29 -43.53 13.03
N LYS A 286 -21.73 -44.49 12.28
CA LYS A 286 -21.38 -44.26 10.88
C LYS A 286 -22.66 -44.15 10.03
N LYS A 287 -22.67 -43.22 9.06
CA LYS A 287 -23.75 -43.14 8.06
C LYS A 287 -23.84 -44.44 7.26
N GLU A 288 -25.05 -44.80 6.85
CA GLU A 288 -25.24 -45.89 5.89
C GLU A 288 -24.68 -45.49 4.52
N HIS A 289 -24.13 -46.44 3.78
CA HIS A 289 -23.55 -46.18 2.47
C HIS A 289 -24.64 -45.66 1.50
N GLY A 290 -24.37 -44.53 0.84
CA GLY A 290 -25.30 -43.87 -0.07
C GLY A 290 -26.33 -42.91 0.56
N LYS A 291 -26.36 -42.74 1.90
CA LYS A 291 -27.19 -41.71 2.56
C LYS A 291 -26.36 -40.49 2.98
N SER A 292 -26.93 -39.30 2.84
CA SER A 292 -26.37 -38.04 3.37
C SER A 292 -26.43 -38.03 4.90
N ALA A 293 -25.46 -37.40 5.56
CA ALA A 293 -25.53 -37.23 7.01
C ALA A 293 -26.70 -36.31 7.42
N THR A 294 -27.40 -36.72 8.48
CA THR A 294 -28.51 -35.98 9.07
C THR A 294 -28.01 -34.77 9.88
N ASP A 295 -28.68 -33.63 9.80
CA ASP A 295 -28.26 -32.43 10.54
C ASP A 295 -28.32 -32.62 12.06
N ASN A 296 -27.49 -31.85 12.79
CA ASN A 296 -27.27 -31.97 14.23
C ASN A 296 -26.69 -33.33 14.70
N THR A 297 -25.88 -33.98 13.87
CA THR A 297 -25.15 -35.23 14.19
C THR A 297 -23.63 -35.08 14.02
N LEU A 298 -22.85 -35.97 14.64
CA LEU A 298 -21.40 -36.05 14.43
C LEU A 298 -21.04 -36.45 12.98
N GLN A 299 -21.91 -37.20 12.31
CA GLN A 299 -21.76 -37.53 10.89
C GLN A 299 -21.74 -36.26 10.03
N LYS A 300 -22.62 -35.31 10.32
CA LYS A 300 -22.70 -34.05 9.56
C LYS A 300 -21.51 -33.15 9.81
N ILE A 301 -21.01 -33.10 11.05
CA ILE A 301 -19.78 -32.39 11.38
C ILE A 301 -18.60 -32.99 10.60
N HIS A 302 -18.52 -34.32 10.52
CA HIS A 302 -17.47 -35.00 9.74
C HIS A 302 -17.56 -34.71 8.24
N GLU A 303 -18.75 -34.80 7.61
CA GLU A 303 -18.94 -34.43 6.19
C GLU A 303 -18.60 -32.96 5.91
N ASN A 304 -19.00 -32.05 6.80
CA ASN A 304 -18.72 -30.63 6.65
C ASN A 304 -17.21 -30.34 6.78
N LEU A 305 -16.51 -30.98 7.72
CA LEU A 305 -15.05 -30.87 7.87
C LEU A 305 -14.31 -31.47 6.68
N GLU A 306 -14.75 -32.63 6.17
CA GLU A 306 -14.18 -33.27 4.98
C GLU A 306 -14.33 -32.39 3.74
N LYS A 307 -15.53 -31.80 3.52
CA LYS A 307 -15.78 -30.84 2.44
C LYS A 307 -14.94 -29.58 2.59
N LEU A 308 -14.83 -29.02 3.80
CA LEU A 308 -14.05 -27.83 4.08
C LEU A 308 -12.56 -28.07 3.78
N LEU A 309 -11.99 -29.16 4.27
CA LEU A 309 -10.57 -29.50 4.08
C LEU A 309 -10.24 -29.84 2.63
N ASN A 310 -10.99 -30.77 2.03
CA ASN A 310 -10.60 -31.37 0.75
C ASN A 310 -11.00 -30.53 -0.47
N ASN A 311 -12.09 -29.76 -0.35
CA ASN A 311 -12.62 -28.95 -1.44
C ASN A 311 -12.38 -27.45 -1.19
N GLU A 312 -13.04 -26.87 -0.19
CA GLU A 312 -13.14 -25.41 -0.07
C GLU A 312 -11.78 -24.76 0.25
N LEU A 313 -11.06 -25.30 1.24
CA LEU A 313 -9.72 -24.82 1.62
C LEU A 313 -8.69 -25.12 0.52
N ASN A 314 -8.76 -26.30 -0.10
CA ASN A 314 -7.87 -26.70 -1.19
C ASN A 314 -8.04 -25.80 -2.43
N THR A 315 -9.28 -25.51 -2.83
CA THR A 315 -9.58 -24.55 -3.91
C THR A 315 -9.12 -23.13 -3.55
N ALA A 316 -9.30 -22.69 -2.29
CA ALA A 316 -8.78 -21.39 -1.85
C ALA A 316 -7.25 -21.33 -1.97
N ILE A 317 -6.54 -22.36 -1.52
CA ILE A 317 -5.08 -22.49 -1.65
C ILE A 317 -4.67 -22.46 -3.13
N GLN A 318 -5.29 -23.27 -3.99
CA GLN A 318 -4.98 -23.31 -5.44
C GLN A 318 -5.22 -21.96 -6.12
N ASN A 319 -6.30 -21.26 -5.79
CA ASN A 319 -6.59 -19.94 -6.34
C ASN A 319 -5.56 -18.89 -5.87
N THR A 320 -5.17 -18.91 -4.59
CA THR A 320 -4.10 -18.04 -4.07
C THR A 320 -2.75 -18.34 -4.72
N ASP A 321 -2.42 -19.61 -4.92
CA ASP A 321 -1.15 -20.05 -5.51
C ASP A 321 -1.07 -19.68 -7.00
N ASN A 322 -2.19 -19.77 -7.74
CA ASN A 322 -2.29 -19.30 -9.12
C ASN A 322 -2.21 -17.76 -9.22
N LEU A 323 -2.87 -17.04 -8.31
CA LEU A 323 -2.79 -15.57 -8.22
C LEU A 323 -1.33 -15.12 -8.05
N LEU A 324 -0.61 -15.71 -7.09
CA LEU A 324 0.77 -15.36 -6.76
C LEU A 324 1.77 -15.75 -7.85
N LYS A 325 1.61 -16.93 -8.49
CA LYS A 325 2.58 -17.45 -9.47
C LYS A 325 2.37 -16.89 -10.88
N SER A 326 1.12 -16.73 -11.31
CA SER A 326 0.76 -16.44 -12.70
C SER A 326 0.20 -15.04 -12.87
N GLU A 327 -0.95 -14.75 -12.22
CA GLU A 327 -1.71 -13.54 -12.53
C GLU A 327 -1.00 -12.26 -12.08
N VAL A 328 -0.38 -12.22 -10.90
CA VAL A 328 0.39 -11.04 -10.44
C VAL A 328 1.51 -10.69 -11.43
N SER A 329 2.33 -11.67 -11.83
CA SER A 329 3.43 -11.49 -12.80
C SER A 329 2.92 -10.99 -14.16
N LYS A 330 1.80 -11.55 -14.63
CA LYS A 330 1.14 -11.17 -15.89
C LYS A 330 0.57 -9.76 -15.85
N TYR A 331 -0.15 -9.38 -14.79
CA TYR A 331 -0.66 -8.02 -14.63
C TYR A 331 0.46 -7.01 -14.45
N GLN A 332 1.54 -7.36 -13.72
CA GLN A 332 2.74 -6.54 -13.63
C GLN A 332 3.37 -6.30 -15.01
N GLN A 333 3.55 -7.35 -15.81
CA GLN A 333 4.12 -7.25 -17.15
C GLN A 333 3.23 -6.41 -18.10
N GLN A 334 1.91 -6.62 -18.07
CA GLN A 334 0.95 -5.81 -18.85
C GLN A 334 0.95 -4.34 -18.43
N CYS A 335 1.06 -4.05 -17.13
CA CYS A 335 1.17 -2.69 -16.61
C CYS A 335 2.46 -2.01 -17.08
N ILE A 336 3.60 -2.69 -16.96
CA ILE A 336 4.90 -2.19 -17.45
C ILE A 336 4.84 -1.92 -18.95
N GLN A 337 4.38 -2.87 -19.76
CA GLN A 337 4.26 -2.70 -21.22
C GLN A 337 3.32 -1.54 -21.62
N SER A 338 2.25 -1.32 -20.86
CA SER A 338 1.32 -0.21 -21.09
C SER A 338 1.96 1.14 -20.76
N LEU A 339 2.72 1.21 -19.66
CA LEU A 339 3.47 2.41 -19.26
C LEU A 339 4.60 2.71 -20.26
N GLU A 340 5.39 1.71 -20.66
CA GLU A 340 6.43 1.83 -21.68
C GLU A 340 5.84 2.35 -23.00
N SER A 341 4.78 1.72 -23.50
CA SER A 341 4.10 2.12 -24.75
C SER A 341 3.53 3.54 -24.69
N HIS A 342 3.00 3.96 -23.53
CA HIS A 342 2.49 5.31 -23.34
C HIS A 342 3.63 6.33 -23.31
N VAL A 343 4.70 6.07 -22.56
CA VAL A 343 5.89 6.94 -22.49
C VAL A 343 6.54 7.09 -23.86
N ASP A 344 6.72 6.00 -24.61
CA ASP A 344 7.26 6.04 -25.98
C ASP A 344 6.38 6.86 -26.93
N SER A 345 5.05 6.76 -26.80
CA SER A 345 4.09 7.54 -27.58
C SER A 345 4.16 9.04 -27.26
N GLU A 346 4.16 9.41 -25.98
CA GLU A 346 4.25 10.81 -25.53
C GLU A 346 5.60 11.43 -25.92
N VAL A 347 6.71 10.69 -25.77
CA VAL A 347 8.05 11.12 -26.19
C VAL A 347 8.09 11.33 -27.70
N LYS A 348 7.51 10.42 -28.50
CA LYS A 348 7.43 10.56 -29.95
C LYS A 348 6.61 11.78 -30.36
N GLU A 349 5.42 11.99 -29.77
CA GLU A 349 4.59 13.16 -30.06
C GLU A 349 5.28 14.48 -29.66
N ALA A 350 6.01 14.48 -28.53
CA ALA A 350 6.84 15.62 -28.14
C ALA A 350 7.96 15.91 -29.13
N ILE A 351 8.67 14.89 -29.62
CA ILE A 351 9.71 15.01 -30.66
C ILE A 351 9.11 15.56 -31.96
N GLU A 352 7.95 15.07 -32.40
CA GLU A 352 7.27 15.53 -33.61
C GLU A 352 6.84 17.00 -33.47
N LYS A 353 6.24 17.40 -32.33
CA LYS A 353 5.88 18.80 -32.02
C LYS A 353 7.09 19.72 -31.98
N LEU A 354 8.18 19.33 -31.31
CA LEU A 354 9.41 20.11 -31.25
C LEU A 354 10.07 20.25 -32.63
N THR A 355 10.08 19.19 -33.42
CA THR A 355 10.62 19.21 -34.80
C THR A 355 9.78 20.12 -35.70
N ALA A 356 8.45 20.04 -35.63
CA ALA A 356 7.55 20.92 -36.36
C ALA A 356 7.74 22.40 -35.97
N GLN A 357 7.87 22.69 -34.66
CA GLN A 357 8.10 24.05 -34.18
C GLN A 357 9.49 24.58 -34.56
N ALA A 358 10.54 23.75 -34.51
CA ALA A 358 11.89 24.11 -34.95
C ALA A 358 11.92 24.45 -36.46
N ASN A 359 11.31 23.59 -37.29
CA ASN A 359 11.17 23.84 -38.73
C ASN A 359 10.36 25.11 -39.02
N LYS A 360 9.26 25.34 -38.29
CA LYS A 360 8.46 26.56 -38.40
C LYS A 360 9.27 27.81 -38.03
N ASN A 361 10.00 27.77 -36.91
CA ASN A 361 10.87 28.86 -36.48
C ASN A 361 11.94 29.16 -37.54
N TYR A 362 12.62 28.14 -38.04
CA TYR A 362 13.63 28.28 -39.11
C TYR A 362 13.04 28.94 -40.37
N VAL A 363 11.94 28.43 -40.90
CA VAL A 363 11.30 28.98 -42.10
C VAL A 363 10.82 30.41 -41.88
N THR A 364 10.26 30.73 -40.71
CA THR A 364 9.85 32.10 -40.36
C THR A 364 11.07 33.03 -40.27
N SER A 365 12.15 32.64 -39.58
CA SER A 365 13.36 33.46 -39.47
C SER A 365 14.03 33.71 -40.83
N ILE A 366 14.10 32.71 -41.70
CA ILE A 366 14.60 32.88 -43.08
C ILE A 366 13.69 33.83 -43.87
N LYS A 367 12.36 33.69 -43.76
CA LYS A 367 11.39 34.58 -44.42
C LYS A 367 11.53 36.03 -43.93
N GLU A 368 11.64 36.25 -42.63
CA GLU A 368 11.82 37.58 -42.03
C GLU A 368 13.16 38.21 -42.43
N MET A 369 14.25 37.43 -42.43
CA MET A 369 15.56 37.88 -42.90
C MET A 369 15.56 38.25 -44.40
N LEU A 370 14.89 37.46 -45.24
CA LEU A 370 14.73 37.76 -46.67
C LEU A 370 13.87 39.01 -46.91
N ASN A 371 12.79 39.19 -46.15
CA ASN A 371 11.98 40.40 -46.19
C ASN A 371 12.79 41.63 -45.76
N ALA A 372 13.48 41.57 -44.62
CA ALA A 372 14.33 42.65 -44.12
C ALA A 372 15.46 43.01 -45.10
N PHE A 373 16.03 42.01 -45.77
CA PHE A 373 17.00 42.21 -46.84
C PHE A 373 16.37 42.92 -48.06
N ALA A 374 15.21 42.46 -48.53
CA ALA A 374 14.49 43.07 -49.65
C ALA A 374 14.08 44.52 -49.33
N ASP A 375 13.53 44.77 -48.15
CA ASP A 375 13.16 46.11 -47.65
C ASP A 375 14.38 47.03 -47.57
N ARG A 376 15.53 46.53 -47.10
CA ARG A 376 16.78 47.30 -47.05
C ARG A 376 17.29 47.62 -48.45
N VAL A 377 17.34 46.63 -49.35
CA VAL A 377 17.75 46.85 -50.75
C VAL A 377 16.83 47.85 -51.44
N GLN A 378 15.51 47.74 -51.25
CA GLN A 378 14.54 48.69 -51.79
C GLN A 378 14.74 50.09 -51.20
N LYS A 379 14.99 50.21 -49.89
CA LYS A 379 15.23 51.48 -49.20
C LYS A 379 16.50 52.20 -49.70
N GLU A 380 17.59 51.47 -49.92
CA GLU A 380 18.85 52.06 -50.41
C GLU A 380 18.79 52.39 -51.92
N LEU A 381 18.13 51.55 -52.74
CA LEU A 381 18.06 51.76 -54.19
C LEU A 381 16.99 52.77 -54.63
N LYS A 382 15.85 52.87 -53.92
CA LYS A 382 14.75 53.79 -54.26
C LYS A 382 15.16 55.27 -54.41
N PRO A 383 16.03 55.86 -53.56
CA PRO A 383 16.47 57.24 -53.75
C PRO A 383 17.57 57.40 -54.82
N LEU A 384 18.22 56.31 -55.27
CA LEU A 384 19.39 56.39 -56.13
C LEU A 384 19.12 57.06 -57.50
N PRO A 385 18.02 56.78 -58.23
CA PRO A 385 17.69 57.51 -59.45
C PRO A 385 17.54 59.01 -59.22
N THR A 386 16.87 59.42 -58.13
CA THR A 386 16.71 60.82 -57.75
C THR A 386 18.05 61.47 -57.39
N ALA A 387 18.90 60.78 -56.63
CA ALA A 387 20.23 61.28 -56.27
C ALA A 387 21.12 61.49 -57.50
N ILE A 388 21.10 60.54 -58.46
CA ILE A 388 21.77 60.68 -59.76
C ILE A 388 21.21 61.87 -60.54
N ASP A 389 19.88 62.05 -60.55
CA ASP A 389 19.23 63.15 -61.27
C ASP A 389 19.49 64.53 -60.65
N THR A 390 19.64 64.59 -59.33
CA THR A 390 20.02 65.79 -58.58
C THR A 390 21.48 66.15 -58.86
N ASP A 391 22.42 65.22 -58.70
CA ASP A 391 23.84 65.41 -59.02
C ASP A 391 24.06 65.77 -60.50
N ARG A 392 23.23 65.24 -61.42
CA ARG A 392 23.22 65.61 -62.85
C ARG A 392 22.78 67.06 -63.14
N LYS A 393 22.19 67.77 -62.17
CA LYS A 393 21.69 69.16 -62.27
C LYS A 393 22.47 70.13 -61.36
N GLU A 394 22.96 69.66 -60.23
CA GLU A 394 23.58 70.44 -59.16
C GLU A 394 25.10 70.17 -59.07
N GLY A 395 25.80 70.85 -58.17
CA GLY A 395 27.22 70.65 -57.92
C GLY A 395 28.12 70.69 -59.15
N PHE A 396 29.09 69.76 -59.20
CA PHE A 396 30.12 69.75 -60.24
C PHE A 396 29.57 69.33 -61.61
N LYS A 397 28.70 68.31 -61.70
CA LYS A 397 28.21 67.85 -63.02
C LYS A 397 27.23 68.86 -63.63
N GLY A 398 26.36 69.49 -62.84
CA GLY A 398 25.53 70.59 -63.32
C GLY A 398 26.34 71.81 -63.78
N PHE A 399 27.44 72.13 -63.09
CA PHE A 399 28.40 73.15 -63.52
C PHE A 399 29.05 72.78 -64.87
N MET A 400 29.57 71.56 -65.01
CA MET A 400 30.20 71.10 -66.25
C MET A 400 29.23 71.09 -67.44
N ARG A 401 27.97 70.73 -67.23
CA ARG A 401 26.91 70.87 -68.25
C ARG A 401 26.66 72.32 -68.64
N THR A 402 26.64 73.23 -67.68
CA THR A 402 26.50 74.68 -67.94
C THR A 402 27.71 75.22 -68.74
N MET A 403 28.90 74.68 -68.51
CA MET A 403 30.11 75.00 -69.29
C MET A 403 30.11 74.37 -70.70
N GLN A 404 29.44 73.24 -70.90
CA GLN A 404 29.26 72.61 -72.21
C GLN A 404 28.30 73.43 -73.11
N GLY A 405 27.17 73.88 -72.56
CA GLY A 405 26.22 74.71 -73.30
C GLY A 405 24.90 74.98 -72.58
N VAL A 406 23.86 75.23 -73.38
CA VAL A 406 22.50 75.46 -72.89
C VAL A 406 21.83 74.11 -72.57
N ILE A 407 21.25 74.01 -71.38
CA ILE A 407 20.50 72.85 -70.89
C ILE A 407 19.01 73.05 -71.22
N SER A 408 18.39 72.05 -71.83
CA SER A 408 16.94 72.01 -72.13
C SER A 408 16.46 70.56 -72.12
N ASN A 409 15.27 70.29 -71.55
CA ASN A 409 14.62 68.97 -71.56
C ASN A 409 15.57 67.78 -71.30
N ASN A 410 16.35 67.86 -70.22
CA ASN A 410 17.41 66.91 -69.83
C ASN A 410 18.65 66.81 -70.73
N GLU A 411 18.66 67.38 -71.93
CA GLU A 411 19.82 67.43 -72.82
C GLU A 411 20.74 68.62 -72.55
N THR A 412 21.95 68.58 -73.10
CA THR A 412 22.94 69.67 -73.02
C THR A 412 23.51 69.90 -74.41
N SER A 413 23.28 71.09 -74.96
CA SER A 413 23.88 71.49 -76.23
C SER A 413 25.39 71.75 -76.07
N SER A 414 26.15 71.73 -77.18
CA SER A 414 27.59 72.05 -77.19
C SER A 414 27.90 73.53 -77.48
N VAL A 415 26.94 74.42 -77.31
CA VAL A 415 27.04 75.83 -77.75
C VAL A 415 28.21 76.58 -77.08
N HIS A 416 28.44 76.36 -75.79
CA HIS A 416 29.50 77.06 -75.06
C HIS A 416 30.88 76.44 -75.35
N ILE A 417 31.00 75.11 -75.36
CA ILE A 417 32.28 74.46 -75.67
C ILE A 417 32.72 74.70 -77.12
N ASN A 418 31.80 74.67 -78.08
CA ASN A 418 32.11 74.99 -79.48
C ASN A 418 32.56 76.45 -79.65
N LEU A 419 32.00 77.38 -78.88
CA LEU A 419 32.44 78.78 -78.87
C LEU A 419 33.88 78.92 -78.31
N LEU A 420 34.20 78.21 -77.23
CA LEU A 420 35.56 78.20 -76.66
C LEU A 420 36.58 77.56 -77.62
N SER A 421 36.23 76.45 -78.27
CA SER A 421 37.08 75.82 -79.29
C SER A 421 37.29 76.72 -80.51
N SER A 422 36.24 77.39 -80.99
CA SER A 422 36.34 78.35 -82.09
C SER A 422 37.31 79.49 -81.76
N LEU A 423 37.20 80.07 -80.56
CA LEU A 423 38.10 81.13 -80.08
C LEU A 423 39.57 80.66 -79.98
N ALA A 424 39.80 79.42 -79.53
CA ALA A 424 41.14 78.85 -79.46
C ALA A 424 41.78 78.60 -80.85
N SER A 425 40.98 78.60 -81.92
CA SER A 425 41.42 78.41 -83.30
C SER A 425 41.52 79.69 -84.15
N GLU A 426 41.09 80.85 -83.63
CA GLU A 426 41.20 82.14 -84.34
C GLU A 426 42.66 82.65 -84.28
N SER A 427 43.31 82.82 -85.44
CA SER A 427 44.62 83.50 -85.57
C SER A 427 44.49 84.99 -85.23
N THR A 428 45.61 85.62 -84.82
CA THR A 428 45.65 87.02 -84.36
C THR A 428 46.70 87.85 -85.12
N ASP A 429 47.05 87.45 -86.33
CA ASP A 429 48.21 87.99 -87.04
C ASP A 429 47.88 89.31 -87.78
N THR A 430 46.64 89.47 -88.27
CA THR A 430 46.16 90.70 -88.95
C THR A 430 45.18 91.53 -88.11
N ALA A 431 44.91 92.77 -88.56
CA ALA A 431 43.96 93.67 -87.90
C ALA A 431 42.51 93.18 -88.04
N GLU A 432 42.16 92.62 -89.20
CA GLU A 432 40.84 92.06 -89.52
C GLU A 432 40.56 90.82 -88.66
N GLN A 433 41.57 89.95 -88.49
CA GLN A 433 41.51 88.79 -87.61
C GLN A 433 41.29 89.22 -86.15
N LYS A 434 42.04 90.20 -85.66
CA LYS A 434 41.83 90.78 -84.31
C LYS A 434 40.41 91.37 -84.15
N ALA A 435 39.92 92.10 -85.15
CA ALA A 435 38.58 92.67 -85.14
C ALA A 435 37.48 91.59 -85.14
N GLN A 436 37.70 90.46 -85.81
CA GLN A 436 36.80 89.31 -85.77
C GLN A 436 36.85 88.61 -84.41
N LEU A 437 38.04 88.37 -83.85
CA LEU A 437 38.22 87.84 -82.50
C LEU A 437 37.48 88.70 -81.46
N PHE A 438 37.59 90.03 -81.50
CA PHE A 438 36.85 90.90 -80.58
C PHE A 438 35.31 90.75 -80.69
N LYS A 439 34.77 90.49 -81.90
CA LYS A 439 33.33 90.17 -82.08
C LYS A 439 32.97 88.80 -81.51
N THR A 440 33.85 87.79 -81.64
CA THR A 440 33.64 86.45 -81.06
C THR A 440 33.77 86.48 -79.53
N LEU A 441 34.76 87.20 -78.98
CA LEU A 441 34.97 87.41 -77.54
C LEU A 441 33.74 88.03 -76.85
N TYR A 442 33.02 88.94 -77.50
CA TYR A 442 31.77 89.49 -76.95
C TYR A 442 30.73 88.39 -76.63
N LYS A 443 30.70 87.29 -77.40
CA LYS A 443 29.77 86.16 -77.18
C LYS A 443 30.10 85.36 -75.91
N ILE A 444 31.34 85.43 -75.37
CA ILE A 444 31.70 84.84 -74.07
C ILE A 444 30.82 85.40 -72.94
N GLN A 445 30.25 86.60 -73.09
CA GLN A 445 29.26 87.11 -72.14
C GLN A 445 28.06 86.17 -71.93
N GLY A 446 27.69 85.35 -72.92
CA GLY A 446 26.68 84.30 -72.77
C GLY A 446 27.10 83.24 -71.76
N ILE A 447 28.31 82.68 -71.93
CA ILE A 447 28.92 81.73 -71.00
C ILE A 447 29.00 82.36 -69.60
N ARG A 448 29.58 83.56 -69.49
CA ARG A 448 29.72 84.28 -68.21
C ARG A 448 28.38 84.48 -67.49
N ARG A 449 27.30 84.82 -68.21
CA ARG A 449 25.95 84.97 -67.64
C ARG A 449 25.38 83.62 -67.19
N ALA A 450 25.54 82.56 -67.98
CA ALA A 450 25.09 81.22 -67.63
C ALA A 450 25.82 80.69 -66.38
N THR A 451 27.16 80.75 -66.37
CA THR A 451 28.00 80.31 -65.25
C THR A 451 27.74 81.15 -64.00
N LYS A 452 27.63 82.49 -64.10
CA LYS A 452 27.26 83.33 -62.96
C LYS A 452 25.91 82.93 -62.37
N ARG A 453 24.87 82.78 -63.22
CA ARG A 453 23.53 82.39 -62.76
C ARG A 453 23.55 81.01 -62.09
N TYR A 454 24.35 80.08 -62.59
CA TYR A 454 24.54 78.77 -61.98
C TYR A 454 25.18 78.88 -60.59
N LEU A 455 26.32 79.59 -60.48
CA LEU A 455 27.02 79.82 -59.22
C LEU A 455 26.14 80.57 -58.20
N ASP A 456 25.44 81.62 -58.60
CA ASP A 456 24.50 82.36 -57.74
C ASP A 456 23.36 81.46 -57.21
N THR A 457 22.94 80.45 -57.99
CA THR A 457 21.91 79.48 -57.60
C THR A 457 22.49 78.42 -56.66
N GLU A 458 23.65 77.87 -57.00
CA GLU A 458 24.32 76.82 -56.23
C GLU A 458 24.83 77.34 -54.87
N ILE A 459 25.34 78.58 -54.80
CA ILE A 459 25.70 79.24 -53.54
C ILE A 459 24.48 79.38 -52.64
N LYS A 460 23.32 79.80 -53.18
CA LYS A 460 22.07 79.91 -52.41
C LYS A 460 21.57 78.54 -51.94
N ARG A 461 21.67 77.51 -52.78
CA ARG A 461 21.29 76.13 -52.46
C ARG A 461 22.19 75.56 -51.36
N LEU A 462 23.50 75.60 -51.53
CA LEU A 462 24.48 75.15 -50.54
C LEU A 462 24.36 75.92 -49.22
N TYR A 463 24.14 77.24 -49.26
CA TYR A 463 23.89 78.03 -48.05
C TYR A 463 22.63 77.58 -47.32
N LYS A 464 21.53 77.33 -48.04
CA LYS A 464 20.29 76.78 -47.48
C LYS A 464 20.50 75.38 -46.88
N ASP A 465 21.17 74.50 -47.60
CA ASP A 465 21.42 73.11 -47.18
C ASP A 465 22.38 73.02 -45.98
N ILE A 466 23.41 73.86 -45.95
CA ILE A 466 24.34 73.98 -44.81
C ILE A 466 23.61 74.53 -43.59
N ASN A 467 22.78 75.57 -43.74
CA ASN A 467 22.00 76.12 -42.64
C ASN A 467 20.98 75.11 -42.11
N ALA A 468 20.31 74.35 -42.98
CA ALA A 468 19.39 73.29 -42.57
C ALA A 468 20.08 72.11 -41.86
N LYS A 469 21.37 71.86 -42.14
CA LYS A 469 22.20 70.86 -41.41
C LYS A 469 22.74 71.38 -40.09
N LYS A 470 23.12 72.66 -40.01
CA LYS A 470 23.64 73.29 -38.77
C LYS A 470 22.53 73.59 -37.76
N ASN A 471 21.40 74.09 -38.26
CA ASN A 471 20.19 74.34 -37.49
C ASN A 471 19.09 73.39 -38.00
N PRO A 472 19.15 72.09 -37.66
CA PRO A 472 18.02 71.19 -37.92
C PRO A 472 16.79 71.76 -37.21
N PRO A 473 15.59 71.71 -37.83
CA PRO A 473 14.38 72.23 -37.20
C PRO A 473 14.09 71.42 -35.94
N VAL A 474 14.35 72.03 -34.78
CA VAL A 474 14.01 71.45 -33.48
C VAL A 474 12.49 71.39 -33.39
N ILE A 475 11.94 70.18 -33.36
CA ILE A 475 10.51 69.97 -33.09
C ILE A 475 10.32 70.13 -31.57
N ILE A 476 10.19 71.38 -31.13
CA ILE A 476 9.81 71.73 -29.76
C ILE A 476 8.33 71.39 -29.60
N LYS A 477 7.99 70.59 -28.58
CA LYS A 477 6.60 70.41 -28.14
C LYS A 477 6.28 71.46 -27.09
N ASP A 478 5.02 71.87 -26.96
CA ASP A 478 4.60 72.91 -26.00
C ASP A 478 4.95 72.61 -24.52
N THR A 479 5.29 71.36 -24.20
CA THR A 479 5.74 70.90 -22.88
C THR A 479 7.25 71.02 -22.63
N ASP A 480 8.06 71.27 -23.66
CA ASP A 480 9.52 71.26 -23.55
C ASP A 480 10.03 72.63 -23.06
N LYS A 481 10.61 72.68 -21.85
CA LYS A 481 11.22 73.91 -21.32
C LYS A 481 12.28 74.45 -22.27
N HIS A 482 12.08 75.68 -22.78
CA HIS A 482 13.03 76.32 -23.67
C HIS A 482 14.39 76.53 -22.94
N PRO A 483 15.50 75.96 -23.42
CA PRO A 483 16.75 75.81 -22.64
C PRO A 483 17.47 77.13 -22.29
N TYR A 484 16.97 78.26 -22.78
CA TYR A 484 17.51 79.60 -22.51
C TYR A 484 16.48 80.60 -21.97
N ALA A 485 15.22 80.19 -21.73
CA ALA A 485 14.18 81.11 -21.22
C ALA A 485 14.57 81.64 -19.83
N ASP A 486 14.77 80.75 -18.85
CA ASP A 486 15.17 81.09 -17.48
C ASP A 486 16.45 81.99 -17.43
N ALA A 487 17.39 81.78 -18.36
CA ALA A 487 18.61 82.57 -18.45
C ALA A 487 18.40 83.96 -19.08
N LEU A 488 17.50 84.08 -20.07
CA LEU A 488 17.14 85.35 -20.68
C LEU A 488 16.29 86.19 -19.71
N ASP A 489 15.35 85.57 -19.00
CA ASP A 489 14.55 86.19 -17.92
C ASP A 489 15.45 86.72 -16.81
N ALA A 490 16.52 85.98 -16.44
CA ALA A 490 17.52 86.45 -15.49
C ALA A 490 18.26 87.71 -15.98
N VAL A 491 18.70 87.74 -17.24
CA VAL A 491 19.34 88.93 -17.84
C VAL A 491 18.37 90.11 -17.88
N GLN A 492 17.11 89.90 -18.30
CA GLN A 492 16.08 90.94 -18.33
C GLN A 492 15.78 91.48 -16.93
N SER A 493 15.65 90.61 -15.92
CA SER A 493 15.43 91.00 -14.53
C SER A 493 16.56 91.87 -13.98
N LYS A 494 17.83 91.49 -14.21
CA LYS A 494 18.98 92.28 -13.75
C LYS A 494 19.15 93.60 -14.51
N LEU A 495 18.85 93.60 -15.81
CA LEU A 495 18.83 94.82 -16.62
C LEU A 495 17.76 95.81 -16.12
N ASN A 496 16.54 95.34 -15.87
CA ASN A 496 15.47 96.18 -15.34
C ASN A 496 15.85 96.75 -13.97
N THR A 497 16.37 95.93 -13.05
CA THR A 497 16.83 96.40 -11.72
C THR A 497 17.86 97.53 -11.82
N LEU A 498 18.81 97.42 -12.77
CA LEU A 498 19.83 98.45 -13.01
C LEU A 498 19.23 99.75 -13.58
N LEU A 499 18.28 99.64 -14.51
CA LEU A 499 17.61 100.79 -15.13
C LEU A 499 16.64 101.48 -14.16
N ASP A 500 15.93 100.71 -13.35
CA ASP A 500 15.04 101.21 -12.29
C ASP A 500 15.86 101.97 -11.23
N GLU A 501 17.04 101.48 -10.83
CA GLU A 501 17.93 102.22 -9.92
C GLU A 501 18.32 103.58 -10.53
N LEU A 502 18.86 103.57 -11.76
CA LEU A 502 19.29 104.79 -12.46
C LEU A 502 18.15 105.82 -12.64
N HIS A 503 16.94 105.34 -12.94
CA HIS A 503 15.76 106.18 -13.09
C HIS A 503 15.34 106.82 -11.76
N ASN A 504 15.30 106.04 -10.69
CA ASN A 504 14.83 106.50 -9.38
C ASN A 504 15.87 107.40 -8.68
N SER A 505 17.17 107.14 -8.82
CA SER A 505 18.22 107.91 -8.17
C SER A 505 18.50 109.26 -8.85
N ASN A 506 18.39 109.35 -10.18
CA ASN A 506 18.85 110.49 -11.00
C ASN A 506 20.37 110.78 -10.92
N HIS A 507 21.15 109.95 -10.23
CA HIS A 507 22.62 110.03 -10.12
C HIS A 507 23.23 108.63 -9.90
N PHE A 508 24.54 108.49 -10.06
CA PHE A 508 25.22 107.20 -9.93
C PHE A 508 25.50 106.85 -8.46
N THR A 509 24.67 105.99 -7.86
CA THR A 509 24.82 105.57 -6.46
C THR A 509 25.87 104.46 -6.30
N HIS A 510 26.25 104.15 -5.05
CA HIS A 510 27.10 103.00 -4.74
C HIS A 510 26.48 101.64 -5.17
N SER A 511 25.15 101.52 -5.22
CA SER A 511 24.45 100.28 -5.61
C SER A 511 24.64 99.93 -7.08
N LEU A 512 24.91 100.93 -7.94
CA LEU A 512 25.21 100.77 -9.36
C LEU A 512 26.30 99.72 -9.60
N THR A 513 27.38 99.76 -8.81
CA THR A 513 28.52 98.83 -8.94
C THR A 513 28.10 97.38 -8.70
N PHE A 514 27.20 97.16 -7.74
CA PHE A 514 26.66 95.84 -7.42
C PHE A 514 25.70 95.35 -8.51
N ASN A 515 24.80 96.21 -9.01
CA ASN A 515 23.86 95.86 -10.06
C ASN A 515 24.54 95.64 -11.42
N LEU A 516 25.61 96.37 -11.74
CA LEU A 516 26.48 96.08 -12.87
C LEU A 516 27.16 94.71 -12.72
N GLY A 517 27.67 94.36 -11.54
CA GLY A 517 28.21 93.03 -11.25
C GLY A 517 27.20 91.90 -11.44
N ASN A 518 25.96 92.10 -10.99
CA ASN A 518 24.86 91.15 -11.17
C ASN A 518 24.48 90.97 -12.65
N LEU A 519 24.38 92.06 -13.41
CA LEU A 519 24.12 92.01 -14.85
C LEU A 519 25.26 91.29 -15.60
N SER A 520 26.52 91.60 -15.26
CA SER A 520 27.69 90.94 -15.84
C SER A 520 27.69 89.43 -15.57
N SER A 521 27.34 89.00 -14.35
CA SER A 521 27.20 87.58 -14.02
C SER A 521 26.11 86.89 -14.84
N ALA A 522 24.92 87.51 -14.98
CA ALA A 522 23.83 86.97 -15.79
C ALA A 522 24.21 86.85 -17.28
N LEU A 523 24.93 87.84 -17.82
CA LEU A 523 25.47 87.80 -19.19
C LEU A 523 26.55 86.71 -19.37
N HIS A 524 27.34 86.42 -18.33
CA HIS A 524 28.28 85.31 -18.37
C HIS A 524 27.56 83.96 -18.39
N SER A 525 26.49 83.77 -17.61
CA SER A 525 25.65 82.57 -17.62
C SER A 525 24.94 82.31 -18.96
N LEU A 526 24.84 83.32 -19.82
CA LEU A 526 24.32 83.22 -21.18
C LEU A 526 25.34 82.54 -22.13
N VAL A 527 25.71 81.29 -21.84
CA VAL A 527 26.58 80.45 -22.71
C VAL A 527 25.73 79.39 -23.43
N PRO A 528 25.84 79.24 -24.75
CA PRO A 528 25.25 78.10 -25.45
C PRO A 528 26.03 76.82 -25.11
N THR A 529 25.49 75.95 -24.27
CA THR A 529 26.16 74.69 -23.88
C THR A 529 26.19 73.64 -24.99
N ASN A 530 25.31 73.74 -26.00
CA ASN A 530 25.09 72.70 -27.02
C ASN A 530 25.26 73.19 -28.47
N PHE A 531 25.96 74.30 -28.73
CA PHE A 531 26.16 74.81 -30.10
C PHE A 531 27.65 74.94 -30.45
N GLU A 532 28.18 73.93 -31.17
CA GLU A 532 29.44 74.07 -31.91
C GLU A 532 29.25 75.01 -33.11
N GLY A 533 29.38 76.32 -32.88
CA GLY A 533 29.56 77.31 -33.93
C GLY A 533 28.58 78.50 -33.92
N PRO A 534 28.81 79.49 -34.81
CA PRO A 534 28.14 80.79 -34.78
C PRO A 534 26.71 80.70 -35.33
N CYS A 535 25.79 80.20 -34.51
CA CYS A 535 24.40 79.92 -34.91
C CYS A 535 23.35 80.49 -33.95
N ASN A 536 23.70 81.46 -33.09
CA ASN A 536 22.73 82.34 -32.45
C ASN A 536 23.16 83.82 -32.49
N THR A 537 23.16 84.38 -33.70
CA THR A 537 23.54 85.78 -33.97
C THR A 537 22.74 86.79 -33.13
N LEU A 538 21.50 86.48 -32.73
CA LEU A 538 20.69 87.36 -31.89
C LEU A 538 21.15 87.37 -30.44
N LEU A 539 21.41 86.19 -29.86
CA LEU A 539 21.93 86.06 -28.49
C LEU A 539 23.36 86.62 -28.38
N ASP A 540 24.18 86.40 -29.42
CA ASP A 540 25.54 86.96 -29.52
C ASP A 540 25.50 88.49 -29.60
N VAL A 541 24.58 89.07 -30.39
CA VAL A 541 24.36 90.53 -30.47
C VAL A 541 23.88 91.10 -29.13
N LEU A 542 22.91 90.45 -28.48
CA LEU A 542 22.41 90.87 -27.16
C LEU A 542 23.52 90.82 -26.10
N LYS A 543 24.28 89.72 -26.04
CA LYS A 543 25.40 89.55 -25.12
C LYS A 543 26.48 90.61 -25.36
N THR A 544 26.85 90.85 -26.61
CA THR A 544 27.86 91.84 -26.98
C THR A 544 27.39 93.26 -26.65
N GLY A 545 26.16 93.62 -27.02
CA GLY A 545 25.60 94.95 -26.78
C GLY A 545 25.46 95.28 -25.29
N LEU A 546 24.90 94.36 -24.49
CA LEU A 546 24.75 94.56 -23.05
C LEU A 546 26.09 94.53 -22.30
N THR A 547 27.07 93.74 -22.77
CA THR A 547 28.45 93.77 -22.24
C THR A 547 29.12 95.12 -22.51
N GLY A 548 28.92 95.69 -23.70
CA GLY A 548 29.38 97.04 -24.04
C GLY A 548 28.75 98.12 -23.17
N MET A 549 27.42 98.08 -22.99
CA MET A 549 26.71 99.02 -22.12
C MET A 549 27.18 98.93 -20.66
N HIS A 550 27.34 97.71 -20.12
CA HIS A 550 27.94 97.48 -18.80
C HIS A 550 29.36 98.06 -18.70
N ALA A 551 30.18 97.90 -19.75
CA ALA A 551 31.56 98.42 -19.76
C ALA A 551 31.63 99.96 -19.75
N GLU A 552 30.67 100.65 -20.38
CA GLU A 552 30.57 102.12 -20.29
C GLU A 552 30.03 102.59 -18.94
N LEU A 553 28.95 101.98 -18.43
CA LEU A 553 28.38 102.34 -17.12
C LEU A 553 29.37 102.10 -15.96
N LYS A 554 30.25 101.10 -16.07
CA LYS A 554 31.33 100.84 -15.10
C LYS A 554 32.35 101.99 -15.01
N LYS A 555 32.41 102.90 -15.99
CA LYS A 555 33.30 104.09 -15.97
C LYS A 555 32.70 105.29 -15.23
N ALA A 556 31.43 105.22 -14.82
CA ALA A 556 30.78 106.29 -14.08
C ALA A 556 31.54 106.59 -12.78
N TYR A 557 31.79 107.88 -12.51
CA TYR A 557 32.37 108.30 -11.24
C TYR A 557 31.29 108.22 -10.15
N VAL A 558 31.46 107.26 -9.24
CA VAL A 558 30.73 107.18 -7.97
C VAL A 558 31.67 107.68 -6.87
N SER A 559 31.23 108.64 -6.06
CA SER A 559 32.01 109.12 -4.93
C SER A 559 32.09 108.03 -3.85
N VAL A 560 33.28 107.79 -3.30
CA VAL A 560 33.50 106.85 -2.19
C VAL A 560 32.69 107.25 -0.94
N TYR A 561 32.28 108.51 -0.85
CA TYR A 561 31.54 109.07 0.28
C TYR A 561 30.04 109.24 0.03
N ASP A 562 29.52 108.84 -1.15
CA ASP A 562 28.09 108.96 -1.47
C ASP A 562 27.27 107.93 -0.68
N ASP A 563 26.28 108.40 0.09
CA ASP A 563 25.53 107.63 1.10
C ASP A 563 26.39 106.81 2.10
N ALA A 564 27.67 107.15 2.25
CA ALA A 564 28.59 106.42 3.10
C ALA A 564 28.28 106.59 4.60
N LYS A 565 27.88 105.51 5.26
CA LYS A 565 27.70 105.47 6.71
C LYS A 565 29.04 105.36 7.43
N ILE A 566 29.58 106.50 7.84
CA ILE A 566 30.82 106.58 8.61
C ILE A 566 30.52 106.26 10.08
N ASP A 567 31.15 105.21 10.61
CA ASP A 567 31.24 105.02 12.05
C ASP A 567 32.25 106.03 12.63
N TRP A 568 31.74 106.99 13.40
CA TRP A 568 32.53 108.01 14.08
C TRP A 568 33.07 107.56 15.43
N ALA A 569 32.62 106.42 15.97
CA ALA A 569 33.04 105.89 17.26
C ALA A 569 34.34 105.06 17.16
N ASP A 570 34.60 104.39 16.02
CA ASP A 570 35.86 103.69 15.80
C ASP A 570 37.04 104.67 15.62
N GLU A 571 37.98 104.65 16.56
CA GLU A 571 39.21 105.45 16.51
C GLU A 571 40.20 105.00 15.44
N LYS A 572 40.08 103.76 14.93
CA LYS A 572 40.97 103.20 13.91
C LYS A 572 40.46 103.42 12.48
N ASN A 573 39.26 103.96 12.30
CA ASN A 573 38.67 104.21 10.99
C ASN A 573 39.40 105.35 10.25
N PRO A 574 40.16 105.07 9.16
CA PRO A 574 40.92 106.11 8.45
C PRO A 574 40.02 107.08 7.65
N GLU A 575 38.78 106.71 7.37
CA GLU A 575 37.82 107.57 6.65
C GLU A 575 37.27 108.70 7.55
N LYS A 576 37.26 108.50 8.88
CA LYS A 576 36.92 109.54 9.86
C LYS A 576 37.80 110.77 9.71
N GLU A 577 39.12 110.56 9.58
CA GLU A 577 40.09 111.65 9.40
C GLU A 577 39.92 112.32 8.03
N LYS A 578 39.69 111.55 6.96
CA LYS A 578 39.50 112.08 5.60
C LYS A 578 38.22 112.91 5.48
N CYS A 579 37.10 112.44 6.00
CA CYS A 579 35.85 113.20 5.98
C CYS A 579 35.91 114.44 6.89
N ALA A 580 36.60 114.37 8.03
CA ALA A 580 36.91 115.57 8.82
C ALA A 580 37.79 116.57 8.04
N LYS A 581 38.81 116.11 7.31
CA LYS A 581 39.64 116.96 6.43
C LYS A 581 38.83 117.60 5.30
N ILE A 582 37.91 116.86 4.67
CA ILE A 582 37.00 117.37 3.64
C ILE A 582 36.10 118.47 4.24
N LEU A 583 35.49 118.20 5.40
CA LEU A 583 34.67 119.19 6.11
C LEU A 583 35.45 120.46 6.45
N VAL A 584 36.68 120.34 6.97
CA VAL A 584 37.56 121.48 7.28
C VAL A 584 37.96 122.24 6.01
N THR A 585 38.19 121.56 4.89
CA THR A 585 38.51 122.19 3.59
C THR A 585 37.32 122.98 3.05
N ILE A 586 36.10 122.45 3.18
CA ILE A 586 34.86 123.15 2.83
C ILE A 586 34.66 124.36 3.76
N MET A 587 34.83 124.19 5.08
CA MET A 587 34.74 125.28 6.05
C MET A 587 35.73 126.41 5.76
N GLU A 588 36.98 126.10 5.42
CA GLU A 588 37.99 127.11 5.08
C GLU A 588 37.65 127.83 3.77
N THR A 589 37.15 127.10 2.76
CA THR A 589 36.68 127.70 1.50
C THR A 589 35.51 128.66 1.75
N VAL A 590 34.52 128.24 2.54
CA VAL A 590 33.37 129.08 2.94
C VAL A 590 33.85 130.28 3.75
N ARG A 591 34.73 130.10 4.74
CA ARG A 591 35.31 131.17 5.55
C ARG A 591 36.06 132.19 4.68
N TYR A 592 36.85 131.73 3.72
CA TYR A 592 37.59 132.59 2.80
C TYR A 592 36.65 133.45 1.94
N GLN A 593 35.62 132.86 1.32
CA GLN A 593 34.67 133.62 0.52
C GLN A 593 33.79 134.56 1.37
N LEU A 594 33.35 134.13 2.56
CA LEU A 594 32.64 135.00 3.50
C LEU A 594 33.52 136.16 4.00
N ASN A 595 34.82 135.95 4.22
CA ASN A 595 35.75 137.02 4.59
C ASN A 595 35.98 138.00 3.44
N ARG A 596 36.11 137.51 2.19
CA ARG A 596 36.18 138.36 0.99
C ARG A 596 34.90 139.18 0.80
N LEU A 597 33.73 138.57 0.98
CA LEU A 597 32.44 139.26 1.00
C LEU A 597 32.43 140.36 2.07
N GLN A 598 32.80 140.03 3.32
CA GLN A 598 32.88 140.98 4.42
C GLN A 598 33.82 142.15 4.10
N ASN A 599 34.98 141.90 3.50
CA ASN A 599 35.94 142.94 3.12
C ASN A 599 35.42 143.81 1.96
N GLY A 600 34.72 143.22 0.98
CA GLY A 600 34.02 143.96 -0.07
C GLY A 600 33.01 144.97 0.50
N CYS A 601 32.34 144.60 1.60
CA CYS A 601 31.38 145.44 2.33
C CYS A 601 31.99 146.42 3.36
N LYS A 602 33.33 146.47 3.55
CA LYS A 602 33.92 147.29 4.64
C LYS A 602 34.03 148.80 4.34
N SER A 603 34.17 149.21 3.07
CA SER A 603 34.25 150.63 2.73
C SER A 603 32.88 151.30 2.76
N ASP A 604 32.78 152.52 3.29
CA ASP A 604 31.49 153.22 3.39
C ASP A 604 30.89 153.55 2.01
N LYS A 605 31.74 153.63 0.98
CA LYS A 605 31.30 153.73 -0.44
C LYS A 605 30.63 152.46 -0.98
N ASN A 606 30.88 151.29 -0.39
CA ASN A 606 30.26 150.02 -0.83
C ASN A 606 29.08 149.59 0.05
N LYS A 607 29.00 150.00 1.32
CA LYS A 607 27.87 149.63 2.21
C LYS A 607 26.52 150.15 1.72
N ASN A 608 26.51 151.37 1.19
CA ASN A 608 25.30 152.08 0.79
C ASN A 608 25.15 152.19 -0.74
N ALA A 609 25.96 151.48 -1.53
CA ALA A 609 25.87 151.48 -2.99
C ALA A 609 25.01 150.33 -3.50
N GLN A 610 24.19 150.61 -4.52
CA GLN A 610 23.42 149.58 -5.23
C GLN A 610 24.33 148.54 -5.87
N ILE A 611 23.98 147.26 -5.77
CA ILE A 611 24.82 146.14 -6.22
C ILE A 611 24.78 146.03 -7.74
N ASN A 612 25.83 146.54 -8.38
CA ASN A 612 26.04 146.50 -9.82
C ASN A 612 27.52 146.31 -10.17
N LEU A 613 27.82 146.15 -11.46
CA LEU A 613 29.18 145.89 -11.93
C LEU A 613 30.15 147.08 -11.90
N SER A 614 29.75 148.30 -11.53
CA SER A 614 30.72 149.38 -11.31
C SER A 614 31.27 149.38 -9.88
N ASN A 615 30.46 148.99 -8.90
CA ASN A 615 30.85 148.92 -7.48
C ASN A 615 31.69 147.67 -7.15
N GLY A 616 32.44 147.70 -6.02
CA GLY A 616 33.35 146.62 -5.64
C GLY A 616 32.65 145.32 -5.18
N LEU A 617 31.47 145.42 -4.58
CA LEU A 617 30.68 144.31 -4.08
C LEU A 617 30.00 143.53 -5.22
N GLY A 618 29.42 144.21 -6.21
CA GLY A 618 28.82 143.56 -7.37
C GLY A 618 29.86 142.86 -8.27
N LYS A 619 31.05 143.44 -8.42
CA LYS A 619 32.20 142.75 -9.05
C LYS A 619 32.58 141.47 -8.29
N PHE A 620 32.60 141.50 -6.96
CA PHE A 620 32.86 140.31 -6.15
C PHE A 620 31.77 139.25 -6.31
N LEU A 621 30.48 139.62 -6.26
CA LEU A 621 29.37 138.68 -6.39
C LEU A 621 29.33 138.02 -7.78
N LYS A 622 29.67 138.74 -8.86
CA LYS A 622 29.90 138.13 -10.18
C LYS A 622 31.09 137.17 -10.19
N SER A 623 32.16 137.48 -9.46
CA SER A 623 33.35 136.60 -9.39
C SER A 623 33.11 135.27 -8.65
N ILE A 624 32.03 135.16 -7.87
CA ILE A 624 31.60 133.90 -7.23
C ILE A 624 30.40 133.25 -7.94
N GLY A 625 30.03 133.73 -9.14
CA GLY A 625 29.07 133.06 -10.03
C GLY A 625 27.69 133.70 -10.18
N PHE A 626 27.33 134.71 -9.37
CA PHE A 626 26.01 135.36 -9.50
C PHE A 626 25.89 136.23 -10.76
N GLY A 627 24.71 136.23 -11.37
CA GLY A 627 24.35 137.15 -12.44
C GLY A 627 24.18 138.57 -11.91
N VAL A 628 25.22 139.41 -11.94
CA VAL A 628 25.14 140.81 -11.49
C VAL A 628 24.93 141.76 -12.66
N SER A 629 23.96 142.67 -12.53
CA SER A 629 23.62 143.65 -13.57
C SER A 629 24.73 144.68 -13.81
N GLU A 630 24.81 145.19 -15.04
CA GLU A 630 25.60 146.38 -15.37
C GLU A 630 24.99 147.65 -14.74
N GLN A 631 25.81 148.68 -14.51
CA GLN A 631 25.34 149.94 -13.93
C GLN A 631 24.24 150.56 -14.81
N GLY A 632 23.11 150.91 -14.20
CA GLY A 632 21.92 151.44 -14.87
C GLY A 632 21.12 150.40 -15.67
N LYS A 633 21.38 149.09 -15.49
CA LYS A 633 20.66 148.00 -16.17
C LYS A 633 20.09 146.98 -15.16
N HIS A 634 19.17 146.15 -15.65
CA HIS A 634 18.53 145.07 -14.87
C HIS A 634 18.64 143.72 -15.60
N ASN A 635 19.85 143.40 -16.07
CA ASN A 635 20.13 142.22 -16.89
C ASN A 635 20.73 141.02 -16.11
N GLY A 636 20.79 141.10 -14.77
CA GLY A 636 21.22 140.03 -13.89
C GLY A 636 20.19 139.68 -12.81
N GLU A 637 20.42 138.55 -12.15
CA GLU A 637 19.74 138.09 -10.94
C GLU A 637 19.78 139.14 -9.82
N LEU A 638 20.93 139.82 -9.66
CA LEU A 638 21.09 140.98 -8.79
C LEU A 638 20.89 142.27 -9.60
N GLN A 639 19.80 142.99 -9.31
CA GLN A 639 19.30 144.13 -10.06
C GLN A 639 19.80 145.48 -9.52
N ASP A 640 20.24 146.36 -10.41
CA ASP A 640 20.71 147.72 -10.06
C ASP A 640 19.57 148.73 -9.88
N LYS A 641 18.63 148.47 -8.95
CA LYS A 641 17.55 149.42 -8.62
C LYS A 641 17.96 150.34 -7.47
N GLU A 642 17.68 151.63 -7.60
CA GLU A 642 17.70 152.54 -6.45
C GLU A 642 16.62 152.10 -5.45
N LYS A 643 16.87 152.34 -4.17
CA LYS A 643 16.12 151.75 -3.06
C LYS A 643 15.18 152.76 -2.41
#